data_AF-A0A957F0Z1-F1
#
_entry.id   AF-A0A957F0Z1-F1
#
_cell.length_a   1.000
_cell.length_b   1.000
_cell.length_c   1.000
_cell.angle_alpha   90.00
_cell.angle_beta   90.00
_cell.angle_gamma   90.00
#
_symmetry.space_group_name_H-M   'P 1'
#
loop_
_entity.id
_entity.type
_entity.pdbx_description
1 polymer ?
#
loop_
_entity_poly.entity_id
_entity_poly.type
_entity_poly.pdbx_seq_one_letter_code
_entity_poly.pdbx_strand_id
1 'polypeptide(L)'
;EDGTITAVRFNFLTDPDGPGGTLPVLRLALDANGGAAPFVETTLNLTQEREAVVLDLPDTFAAADSNHQLIANGDGSVVRAGTTRIANEHWDDLLPVAINGRYAYSSYYTEVSGGQRPVTYPDSDPQKLNDILAWLDEADYISLSSQRAMWHLPRLPLTYPLMIRYYEGLFNGDLGFELVAQFHADHQIGPLHISDTSGQFSWGTAPNVGWPPPGDLAAEEAFSVYDHPPVWIFKKTANYDSLKVAALFREVDLRETAVMNPQEATQAPNGLLLSPAEVAVQRSNGSYSDLFDSALNGRPALAAVVWWLAVILLGWLAFPLTFTTLRGLPDRGYALSRILSLLLISYFGWITASLNLLPNSRTTLWLGVALLAALNLALAMRHRAKLTNFIRRNLRYIGLVELLGIAFFLILIAVRLGNPDVWDIIWGGEKPMDLSFFTATLKSTTFPPYDPWYAGGYINYYYYGFVYVGALTKLLALTPTLAYNLILPMLFSFTGLGVFGLAYNLVEIRDWGLEIEDDPQQSPISNPQSPNLPISQSPNRRAIAAGLTASALAVLLGNLGEVGVVINAWYRAGDATLGTTPLIGPLLQLLQGGFRILGGQPAPIYPGDWFWTASRAINAYQGEAQPITEFPFFTFLYGDLHAHMISLPLMVLALGWAISLALLAYNLSFPRRRESNGRLWIPAFAGMTHGAALPLQLLMGGLTIGVLRATNIADSPTFSVIGALAMLFYVYQKYGSRWSLPMVGEWGLLTAVLLLLAQLLFAPFIENYGFAYGSIGLWEGSKTYLFNYLTIYGLFLFFIATHLAREFRAWTRTWTTEGLQKLKPVAMPLLIALFLYVLIILIFMLRGYWVAPVVLTLLGIAGLLGLRHELPPARRIVLILISAALGLTLFVEIFVTAGDIGRMNTVFKIYMQVWLLLSVVGGVTAVWAWPSVQKRSETTRHIWKIALAVLVAAAALYPILATKAKWDIRMTQTAPHTLDGMAFMPYAEYGDTAFDGSSRTIQLASDYEALRWMQQNIPGSPVIAEAHSGNPYRSVGNRVAMYTGNPAIVGWDWHTRQHKAVIPGQFISNRINDVNTLYNTADVVEAERLLNKYDVGYIYVGQLEQAYYHPEGLGKFSQMAASGLLEMVYSQNGVSIYKVMDTQSVGY
;
A
#
# COMPACT_ATOMS: atom_id res chain seq x y z
N GLU A 1 69.44 -22.76 -3.37
CA GLU A 1 69.48 -23.22 -1.96
C GLU A 1 70.87 -23.12 -1.35
N ASP A 2 71.92 -23.20 -2.16
CA ASP A 2 73.32 -22.95 -1.79
C ASP A 2 73.73 -21.47 -1.83
N GLY A 3 72.94 -20.60 -2.47
CA GLY A 3 73.25 -19.17 -2.63
C GLY A 3 73.73 -18.80 -4.03
N THR A 4 73.77 -19.75 -4.97
CA THR A 4 74.22 -19.51 -6.35
C THR A 4 73.08 -19.00 -7.24
N ILE A 5 73.32 -17.90 -7.95
CA ILE A 5 72.43 -17.32 -8.96
C ILE A 5 72.84 -17.88 -10.33
N THR A 6 71.91 -18.59 -10.98
CA THR A 6 72.15 -19.29 -12.27
C THR A 6 71.33 -18.73 -13.42
N ALA A 7 70.36 -17.86 -13.14
CA ALA A 7 69.50 -17.24 -14.14
C ALA A 7 68.82 -15.99 -13.56
N VAL A 8 68.35 -15.11 -14.43
CA VAL A 8 67.44 -14.02 -14.10
C VAL A 8 66.13 -14.21 -14.85
N ARG A 9 65.02 -14.07 -14.13
CA ARG A 9 63.68 -14.04 -14.71
C ARG A 9 63.22 -12.60 -14.82
N PHE A 10 62.92 -12.16 -16.03
CA PHE A 10 62.12 -10.97 -16.28
C PHE A 10 60.65 -11.38 -16.23
N ASN A 11 59.88 -10.72 -15.36
CA ASN A 11 58.47 -11.06 -15.17
C ASN A 11 57.67 -10.84 -16.46
N PHE A 12 57.89 -9.71 -17.13
CA PHE A 12 57.30 -9.43 -18.43
C PHE A 12 58.24 -8.59 -19.30
N LEU A 13 58.46 -9.02 -20.53
CA LEU A 13 59.11 -8.25 -21.59
C LEU A 13 58.14 -8.15 -22.77
N THR A 14 58.16 -7.03 -23.48
CA THR A 14 57.37 -6.80 -24.70
C THR A 14 58.22 -6.06 -25.73
N ASP A 15 58.00 -6.36 -27.01
CA ASP A 15 58.46 -5.55 -28.14
C ASP A 15 57.32 -4.61 -28.59
N PRO A 16 57.37 -3.30 -28.28
CA PRO A 16 56.32 -2.36 -28.65
C PRO A 16 56.23 -2.12 -30.17
N ASP A 17 57.29 -2.39 -30.94
CA ASP A 17 57.33 -2.14 -32.38
C ASP A 17 56.77 -3.33 -33.21
N GLY A 18 56.55 -4.48 -32.56
CA GLY A 18 55.91 -5.67 -33.14
C GLY A 18 56.85 -6.57 -33.96
N PRO A 19 56.38 -7.75 -34.43
CA PRO A 19 57.23 -8.83 -34.96
C PRO A 19 57.87 -8.56 -36.34
N GLY A 20 58.05 -7.30 -36.74
CA GLY A 20 58.59 -6.89 -38.04
C GLY A 20 60.04 -6.37 -38.02
N GLY A 21 60.69 -6.27 -36.85
CA GLY A 21 62.05 -5.75 -36.67
C GLY A 21 63.14 -6.83 -36.45
N THR A 22 64.41 -6.40 -36.38
CA THR A 22 65.52 -7.24 -35.87
C THR A 22 65.24 -7.65 -34.42
N LEU A 23 65.34 -8.95 -34.13
CA LEU A 23 65.09 -9.48 -32.78
C LEU A 23 65.97 -8.76 -31.74
N PRO A 24 65.39 -8.19 -30.67
CA PRO A 24 66.13 -7.45 -29.67
C PRO A 24 67.19 -8.33 -28.99
N VAL A 25 68.42 -7.83 -28.89
CA VAL A 25 69.51 -8.52 -28.19
C VAL A 25 69.78 -7.87 -26.84
N LEU A 26 69.65 -8.66 -25.78
CA LEU A 26 69.93 -8.24 -24.41
C LEU A 26 71.22 -8.87 -23.91
N ARG A 27 72.12 -8.04 -23.39
CA ARG A 27 73.36 -8.45 -22.75
C ARG A 27 73.24 -8.29 -21.24
N LEU A 28 73.39 -9.38 -20.50
CA LEU A 28 73.25 -9.41 -19.05
C LEU A 28 74.56 -9.76 -18.37
N ALA A 29 74.92 -9.04 -17.32
CA ALA A 29 76.02 -9.41 -16.42
C ALA A 29 75.59 -9.17 -14.97
N LEU A 30 76.03 -10.05 -14.07
CA LEU A 30 75.85 -9.86 -12.63
C LEU A 30 77.18 -9.38 -12.03
N ASP A 31 77.20 -8.16 -11.51
CA ASP A 31 78.36 -7.61 -10.79
C ASP A 31 78.23 -7.95 -9.30
N ALA A 32 79.23 -8.67 -8.79
CA ALA A 32 79.41 -8.99 -7.39
C ALA A 32 80.63 -8.23 -6.86
N ASN A 33 80.42 -7.24 -5.98
CA ASN A 33 81.50 -6.50 -5.30
C ASN A 33 82.51 -5.78 -6.23
N GLY A 34 82.06 -5.22 -7.37
CA GLY A 34 82.86 -4.33 -8.21
C GLY A 34 83.79 -5.05 -9.20
N GLY A 35 83.52 -6.32 -9.48
CA GLY A 35 84.19 -7.13 -10.49
C GLY A 35 83.17 -7.62 -11.53
N ALA A 36 83.22 -7.07 -12.74
CA ALA A 36 82.26 -7.38 -13.78
C ALA A 36 82.40 -8.85 -14.27
N ALA A 37 81.37 -9.67 -14.05
CA ALA A 37 81.21 -10.94 -14.75
C ALA A 37 81.07 -10.70 -16.27
N PRO A 38 81.46 -11.67 -17.13
CA PRO A 38 81.26 -11.54 -18.57
C PRO A 38 79.77 -11.42 -18.91
N PHE A 39 79.44 -10.54 -19.86
CA PHE A 39 78.07 -10.42 -20.36
C PHE A 39 77.66 -11.70 -21.09
N VAL A 40 76.47 -12.20 -20.77
CA VAL A 40 75.76 -13.22 -21.55
C VAL A 40 74.82 -12.50 -22.51
N GLU A 41 75.00 -12.76 -23.80
CA GLU A 41 74.18 -12.19 -24.86
C GLU A 41 73.04 -13.14 -25.19
N THR A 42 71.79 -12.67 -25.13
CA THR A 42 70.61 -13.45 -25.48
C THR A 42 69.73 -12.68 -26.45
N THR A 43 69.36 -13.32 -27.55
CA THR A 43 68.38 -12.80 -28.50
C THR A 43 66.97 -13.12 -28.00
N LEU A 44 66.12 -12.10 -27.89
CA LEU A 44 64.77 -12.22 -27.37
C LEU A 44 63.76 -12.33 -28.53
N ASN A 45 62.94 -13.37 -28.52
CA ASN A 45 61.82 -13.52 -29.43
C ASN A 45 60.55 -13.05 -28.74
N LEU A 46 60.32 -11.74 -28.76
CA LEU A 46 59.20 -11.10 -28.07
C LEU A 46 58.10 -10.71 -29.05
N THR A 47 56.87 -10.74 -28.58
CA THR A 47 55.73 -10.13 -29.27
C THR A 47 55.35 -8.79 -28.62
N GLN A 48 54.25 -8.18 -29.09
CA GLN A 48 53.64 -7.05 -28.39
C GLN A 48 52.95 -7.48 -27.08
N GLU A 49 52.82 -8.78 -26.82
CA GLU A 49 52.27 -9.32 -25.58
C GLU A 49 53.32 -9.43 -24.48
N ARG A 50 52.87 -9.35 -23.24
CA ARG A 50 53.71 -9.38 -22.04
C ARG A 50 54.15 -10.82 -21.76
N GLU A 51 55.41 -11.13 -22.07
CA GLU A 51 55.96 -12.48 -21.95
C GLU A 51 56.98 -12.60 -20.83
N ALA A 52 56.88 -13.66 -20.02
CA ALA A 52 57.89 -13.96 -19.01
C ALA A 52 59.10 -14.63 -19.67
N VAL A 53 60.28 -14.05 -19.48
CA VAL A 53 61.53 -14.58 -20.05
C VAL A 53 62.51 -14.91 -18.95
N VAL A 54 63.01 -16.14 -18.96
CA VAL A 54 64.10 -16.58 -18.09
C VAL A 54 65.36 -16.59 -18.93
N LEU A 55 66.38 -15.88 -18.47
CA LEU A 55 67.67 -15.73 -19.13
C LEU A 55 68.73 -16.33 -18.22
N ASP A 56 69.41 -17.35 -18.72
CA ASP A 56 70.46 -18.02 -17.98
C ASP A 56 71.65 -17.08 -17.75
N LEU A 57 72.25 -17.18 -16.57
CA LEU A 57 73.46 -16.46 -16.18
C LEU A 57 74.55 -17.46 -15.81
N PRO A 58 75.83 -17.06 -15.85
CA PRO A 58 76.88 -17.88 -15.28
C PRO A 58 76.64 -18.03 -13.78
N ASP A 59 76.85 -19.25 -13.26
CA ASP A 59 76.72 -19.57 -11.83
C ASP A 59 77.51 -18.57 -10.98
N THR A 60 76.79 -17.69 -10.27
CA THR A 60 77.38 -16.62 -9.46
C THR A 60 76.93 -16.74 -8.02
N PHE A 61 77.86 -17.02 -7.11
CA PHE A 61 77.55 -17.17 -5.69
C PHE A 61 77.23 -15.82 -5.04
N ALA A 62 76.04 -15.69 -4.46
CA ALA A 62 75.59 -14.51 -3.75
C ALA A 62 75.63 -14.73 -2.23
N ALA A 63 76.62 -14.13 -1.56
CA ALA A 63 76.72 -14.17 -0.11
C ALA A 63 75.55 -13.41 0.57
N ALA A 64 75.12 -13.88 1.74
CA ALA A 64 74.14 -13.17 2.56
C ALA A 64 74.61 -11.73 2.86
N ASP A 65 73.67 -10.79 2.90
CA ASP A 65 73.90 -9.36 3.19
C ASP A 65 74.86 -8.63 2.23
N SER A 66 75.09 -9.15 1.02
CA SER A 66 75.92 -8.51 -0.01
C SER A 66 75.10 -7.96 -1.19
N ASN A 67 75.51 -6.79 -1.69
CA ASN A 67 74.84 -6.13 -2.81
C ASN A 67 75.36 -6.68 -4.15
N HIS A 68 74.43 -7.15 -4.98
CA HIS A 68 74.70 -7.57 -6.36
C HIS A 68 73.94 -6.65 -7.31
N GLN A 69 74.59 -6.26 -8.40
CA GLN A 69 73.96 -5.42 -9.42
C GLN A 69 73.80 -6.22 -10.71
N LEU A 70 72.57 -6.31 -11.21
CA LEU A 70 72.32 -6.81 -12.56
C LEU A 70 72.50 -5.65 -13.54
N ILE A 71 73.48 -5.78 -14.43
CA ILE A 71 73.72 -4.85 -15.51
C ILE A 71 73.09 -5.43 -16.78
N ALA A 72 72.16 -4.69 -17.38
CA ALA A 72 71.48 -5.06 -18.62
C ALA A 72 71.71 -4.00 -19.69
N ASN A 73 72.27 -4.41 -20.83
CA ASN A 73 72.55 -3.54 -21.97
C ASN A 73 71.81 -4.05 -23.21
N GLY A 74 71.08 -3.15 -23.89
CA GLY A 74 70.47 -3.44 -25.19
C GLY A 74 71.40 -3.09 -26.36
N ASP A 75 71.13 -3.66 -27.52
CA ASP A 75 71.80 -3.38 -28.81
C ASP A 75 71.27 -2.12 -29.53
N GLY A 76 70.31 -1.41 -28.93
CA GLY A 76 69.63 -0.24 -29.49
C GLY A 76 68.17 -0.50 -29.89
N SER A 77 67.71 -1.74 -29.85
CA SER A 77 66.30 -2.12 -29.96
C SER A 77 65.48 -1.67 -28.73
N VAL A 78 64.19 -1.39 -28.93
CA VAL A 78 63.28 -0.97 -27.84
C VAL A 78 62.66 -2.20 -27.19
N VAL A 79 63.05 -2.50 -25.95
CA VAL A 79 62.40 -3.52 -25.13
C VAL A 79 61.78 -2.85 -23.92
N ARG A 80 60.49 -3.14 -23.67
CA ARG A 80 59.82 -2.65 -22.45
C ARG A 80 59.73 -3.76 -21.43
N ALA A 81 60.38 -3.55 -20.28
CA ALA A 81 60.24 -4.42 -19.13
C ALA A 81 59.03 -3.98 -18.29
N GLY A 82 58.25 -4.94 -17.84
CA GLY A 82 57.14 -4.76 -16.92
C GLY A 82 57.20 -5.77 -15.78
N THR A 83 56.41 -5.51 -14.74
CA THR A 83 56.18 -6.47 -13.65
C THR A 83 54.70 -6.77 -13.51
N THR A 84 54.35 -7.69 -12.62
CA THR A 84 52.97 -8.09 -12.33
C THR A 84 52.11 -6.89 -11.94
N ARG A 85 50.97 -6.78 -12.62
CA ARG A 85 49.95 -5.75 -12.36
C ARG A 85 48.88 -6.31 -11.45
N ILE A 86 48.69 -5.69 -10.29
CA ILE A 86 47.71 -6.10 -9.29
C ILE A 86 46.60 -5.05 -9.21
N ALA A 87 45.36 -5.50 -9.32
CA ALA A 87 44.18 -4.70 -9.00
C ALA A 87 43.80 -4.89 -7.53
N ASN A 88 43.67 -3.77 -6.81
CA ASN A 88 43.21 -3.73 -5.42
C ASN A 88 42.04 -2.75 -5.30
N GLU A 89 41.10 -3.02 -4.41
CA GLU A 89 39.95 -2.17 -4.20
C GLU A 89 40.28 -0.89 -3.41
N HIS A 90 39.61 0.20 -3.75
CA HIS A 90 39.65 1.45 -3.01
C HIS A 90 38.91 1.27 -1.68
N TRP A 91 39.43 1.85 -0.60
CA TRP A 91 39.04 1.62 0.80
C TRP A 91 39.53 0.30 1.44
N ASP A 92 40.27 -0.52 0.69
CA ASP A 92 40.89 -1.75 1.18
C ASP A 92 42.42 -1.60 1.33
N ASP A 93 43.03 -2.54 2.05
CA ASP A 93 44.48 -2.58 2.22
C ASP A 93 45.17 -2.99 0.91
N LEU A 94 46.24 -2.28 0.57
CA LEU A 94 47.03 -2.55 -0.63
C LEU A 94 47.92 -3.79 -0.40
N LEU A 95 47.57 -4.92 -1.00
CA LEU A 95 48.32 -6.16 -0.89
C LEU A 95 49.18 -6.40 -2.14
N PRO A 96 50.45 -6.83 -2.01
CA PRO A 96 51.16 -7.12 -0.76
C PRO A 96 51.64 -5.86 -0.02
N VAL A 97 51.63 -5.90 1.32
CA VAL A 97 52.21 -4.86 2.17
C VAL A 97 53.75 -4.92 2.19
N ALA A 98 54.41 -3.85 2.63
CA ALA A 98 55.86 -3.82 2.78
C ALA A 98 56.32 -4.76 3.91
N ILE A 99 57.30 -5.62 3.62
CA ILE A 99 57.89 -6.56 4.60
C ILE A 99 59.39 -6.26 4.72
N ASN A 100 59.90 -6.18 5.95
CA ASN A 100 61.33 -5.95 6.25
C ASN A 100 61.93 -4.74 5.52
N GLY A 101 61.17 -3.64 5.42
CA GLY A 101 61.59 -2.40 4.75
C GLY A 101 61.63 -2.46 3.22
N ARG A 102 61.16 -3.56 2.61
CA ARG A 102 61.03 -3.69 1.15
C ARG A 102 59.61 -3.33 0.71
N TYR A 103 59.48 -2.26 -0.06
CA TYR A 103 58.21 -1.89 -0.67
C TYR A 103 57.86 -2.88 -1.79
N ALA A 104 56.67 -3.48 -1.71
CA ALA A 104 56.19 -4.42 -2.72
C ALA A 104 55.91 -3.69 -4.05
N TYR A 105 55.27 -2.54 -3.96
CA TYR A 105 54.93 -1.68 -5.09
C TYR A 105 56.14 -0.81 -5.48
N SER A 106 56.35 -0.64 -6.80
CA SER A 106 57.50 -0.03 -7.51
C SER A 106 58.59 -1.00 -7.97
N SER A 107 58.96 -1.99 -7.16
CA SER A 107 60.09 -2.90 -7.46
C SER A 107 59.64 -4.30 -7.90
N TYR A 108 58.58 -4.84 -7.29
CA TYR A 108 58.12 -6.20 -7.54
C TYR A 108 56.73 -6.24 -8.16
N TYR A 109 55.87 -5.29 -7.82
CA TYR A 109 54.52 -5.16 -8.34
C TYR A 109 54.23 -3.73 -8.75
N THR A 110 53.28 -3.57 -9.66
CA THR A 110 52.70 -2.28 -10.02
C THR A 110 51.19 -2.39 -9.87
N GLU A 111 50.54 -1.33 -9.40
CA GLU A 111 49.09 -1.27 -9.49
C GLU A 111 48.68 -1.12 -10.97
N VAL A 112 47.44 -1.54 -11.26
CA VAL A 112 46.79 -1.16 -12.52
C VAL A 112 46.67 0.36 -12.64
N SER A 113 46.65 0.86 -13.87
CA SER A 113 46.68 2.28 -14.21
C SER A 113 45.52 3.04 -13.54
N GLY A 114 45.85 4.06 -12.74
CA GLY A 114 44.89 4.85 -11.96
C GLY A 114 44.81 4.50 -10.46
N GLY A 115 45.63 3.58 -9.94
CA GLY A 115 45.71 3.25 -8.50
C GLY A 115 44.68 2.22 -8.01
N GLN A 116 44.13 2.42 -6.81
CA GLN A 116 43.09 1.53 -6.26
C GLN A 116 41.73 1.74 -6.96
N ARG A 117 40.92 0.69 -6.93
CA ARG A 117 39.75 0.51 -7.79
C ARG A 117 38.48 1.02 -7.11
N PRO A 118 37.82 2.09 -7.59
CA PRO A 118 36.70 2.75 -6.89
C PRO A 118 35.38 1.96 -7.01
N VAL A 119 35.39 0.70 -6.58
CA VAL A 119 34.25 -0.22 -6.63
C VAL A 119 33.02 0.31 -5.89
N THR A 120 33.22 1.14 -4.86
CA THR A 120 32.16 1.74 -4.04
C THR A 120 31.47 2.95 -4.66
N TYR A 121 31.94 3.47 -5.80
CA TYR A 121 31.25 4.55 -6.51
C TYR A 121 29.99 3.99 -7.18
N PRO A 122 28.84 4.70 -7.18
CA PRO A 122 27.61 4.18 -7.77
C PRO A 122 27.75 3.76 -9.25
N ASP A 123 27.03 2.71 -9.66
CA ASP A 123 27.10 2.18 -11.03
C ASP A 123 26.30 3.01 -12.05
N SER A 124 25.66 4.09 -11.61
CA SER A 124 24.86 4.97 -12.48
C SER A 124 25.70 5.76 -13.50
N ASP A 125 27.02 5.81 -13.34
CA ASP A 125 27.93 6.42 -14.31
C ASP A 125 28.32 5.40 -15.39
N PRO A 126 27.93 5.59 -16.66
CA PRO A 126 28.31 4.70 -17.75
C PRO A 126 29.82 4.57 -17.94
N GLN A 127 30.62 5.56 -17.52
CA GLN A 127 32.07 5.51 -17.61
C GLN A 127 32.65 4.38 -16.75
N LYS A 128 31.99 4.04 -15.63
CA LYS A 128 32.44 2.98 -14.72
C LYS A 128 32.58 1.63 -15.43
N LEU A 129 31.67 1.31 -16.36
CA LEU A 129 31.78 0.09 -17.16
C LEU A 129 33.06 0.07 -18.00
N ASN A 130 33.38 1.17 -18.68
CA ASN A 130 34.60 1.27 -19.48
C ASN A 130 35.85 1.15 -18.60
N ASP A 131 35.82 1.75 -17.41
CA ASP A 131 36.91 1.64 -16.44
C ASP A 131 37.07 0.21 -15.91
N ILE A 132 35.95 -0.51 -15.72
CA ILE A 132 35.92 -1.92 -15.32
C ILE A 132 36.52 -2.82 -16.42
N LEU A 133 36.24 -2.55 -17.68
CA LEU A 133 36.84 -3.31 -18.76
C LEU A 133 38.35 -3.03 -18.85
N ALA A 134 38.73 -1.75 -18.78
CA ALA A 134 40.13 -1.34 -18.86
C ALA A 134 40.99 -1.94 -17.73
N TRP A 135 40.51 -1.94 -16.48
CA TRP A 135 41.28 -2.52 -15.38
C TRP A 135 41.41 -4.05 -15.47
N LEU A 136 40.48 -4.73 -16.16
CA LEU A 136 40.38 -6.18 -16.22
C LEU A 136 41.29 -6.66 -17.33
N ASP A 137 41.32 -5.91 -18.44
CA ASP A 137 42.30 -6.07 -19.51
C ASP A 137 43.73 -5.91 -18.98
N GLU A 138 43.94 -4.96 -18.06
CA GLU A 138 45.26 -4.65 -17.51
C GLU A 138 45.74 -5.60 -16.40
N ALA A 139 44.85 -6.06 -15.51
CA ALA A 139 45.22 -6.80 -14.30
C ALA A 139 45.76 -8.21 -14.59
N ASP A 140 46.88 -8.59 -13.97
CA ASP A 140 47.34 -9.99 -13.96
C ASP A 140 46.76 -10.75 -12.76
N TYR A 141 46.58 -10.03 -11.64
CA TYR A 141 45.96 -10.51 -10.42
C TYR A 141 44.96 -9.51 -9.87
N ILE A 142 43.90 -10.00 -9.24
CA ILE A 142 42.95 -9.22 -8.45
C ILE A 142 43.09 -9.66 -7.01
N SER A 143 43.36 -8.72 -6.11
CA SER A 143 43.47 -8.96 -4.68
C SER A 143 42.32 -8.28 -3.95
N LEU A 144 41.50 -9.09 -3.27
CA LEU A 144 40.48 -8.63 -2.34
C LEU A 144 41.03 -8.83 -0.93
N SER A 145 41.40 -7.74 -0.25
CA SER A 145 42.02 -7.83 1.08
C SER A 145 40.98 -7.89 2.21
N SER A 146 39.71 -7.61 1.91
CA SER A 146 38.59 -7.86 2.80
C SER A 146 37.28 -8.12 2.06
N GLN A 147 36.23 -8.42 2.82
CA GLN A 147 34.85 -8.57 2.39
C GLN A 147 34.09 -7.23 2.27
N ARG A 148 34.73 -6.09 2.57
CA ARG A 148 34.09 -4.77 2.77
C ARG A 148 33.18 -4.35 1.62
N ALA A 149 33.67 -4.36 0.38
CA ALA A 149 32.85 -4.00 -0.77
C ALA A 149 31.91 -5.14 -1.16
N MET A 150 32.45 -6.34 -1.35
CA MET A 150 31.70 -7.47 -1.90
C MET A 150 30.50 -7.94 -1.05
N TRP A 151 30.46 -7.67 0.26
CA TRP A 151 29.32 -8.05 1.11
C TRP A 151 28.36 -6.90 1.41
N HIS A 152 28.80 -5.63 1.33
CA HIS A 152 27.90 -4.49 1.57
C HIS A 152 27.20 -4.01 0.29
N LEU A 153 27.90 -4.00 -0.86
CA LEU A 153 27.33 -3.52 -2.12
C LEU A 153 26.07 -4.29 -2.56
N PRO A 154 25.99 -5.63 -2.37
CA PRO A 154 24.79 -6.40 -2.69
C PRO A 154 23.56 -6.04 -1.86
N ARG A 155 23.72 -5.33 -0.72
CA ARG A 155 22.60 -4.79 0.07
C ARG A 155 21.95 -3.58 -0.60
N LEU A 156 22.59 -3.00 -1.61
CA LEU A 156 22.11 -1.87 -2.41
C LEU A 156 22.10 -2.24 -3.90
N PRO A 157 21.35 -3.27 -4.32
CA PRO A 157 21.53 -3.88 -5.63
C PRO A 157 21.05 -3.00 -6.80
N LEU A 158 20.21 -2.00 -6.54
CA LEU A 158 19.88 -0.98 -7.55
C LEU A 158 20.98 0.08 -7.72
N THR A 159 21.83 0.28 -6.72
CA THR A 159 22.97 1.20 -6.79
C THR A 159 24.20 0.53 -7.40
N TYR A 160 24.36 -0.79 -7.17
CA TYR A 160 25.56 -1.54 -7.53
C TYR A 160 25.33 -2.83 -8.37
N PRO A 161 24.43 -2.86 -9.37
CA PRO A 161 24.17 -4.08 -10.13
C PRO A 161 25.37 -4.55 -10.97
N LEU A 162 26.21 -3.63 -11.44
CA LEU A 162 27.41 -3.94 -12.21
C LEU A 162 28.49 -4.56 -11.31
N MET A 163 28.65 -4.03 -10.09
CA MET A 163 29.57 -4.61 -9.12
C MET A 163 29.13 -5.98 -8.61
N ILE A 164 27.82 -6.19 -8.43
CA ILE A 164 27.28 -7.53 -8.13
C ILE A 164 27.66 -8.52 -9.23
N ARG A 165 27.47 -8.13 -10.50
CA ARG A 165 27.84 -8.97 -11.64
C ARG A 165 29.35 -9.21 -11.72
N TYR A 166 30.15 -8.20 -11.36
CA TYR A 166 31.61 -8.32 -11.26
C TYR A 166 32.03 -9.38 -10.23
N TYR A 167 31.49 -9.35 -9.00
CA TYR A 167 31.86 -10.33 -7.98
C TYR A 167 31.34 -11.73 -8.31
N GLU A 168 30.12 -11.86 -8.84
CA GLU A 168 29.62 -13.14 -9.36
C GLU A 168 30.59 -13.73 -10.38
N GLY A 169 30.91 -12.95 -11.42
CA GLY A 169 31.79 -13.34 -12.50
C GLY A 169 33.23 -13.65 -12.05
N LEU A 170 33.70 -12.98 -11.00
CA LEU A 170 35.02 -13.20 -10.43
C LEU A 170 35.11 -14.53 -9.68
N PHE A 171 34.12 -14.84 -8.84
CA PHE A 171 34.10 -16.05 -8.03
C PHE A 171 33.69 -17.31 -8.81
N ASN A 172 32.86 -17.17 -9.85
CA ASN A 172 32.48 -18.31 -10.69
C ASN A 172 33.45 -18.56 -11.86
N GLY A 173 34.37 -17.61 -12.13
CA GLY A 173 35.40 -17.70 -13.17
C GLY A 173 34.99 -17.15 -14.54
N ASP A 174 33.77 -16.64 -14.72
CA ASP A 174 33.27 -16.09 -15.99
C ASP A 174 34.08 -14.88 -16.47
N LEU A 175 34.72 -14.14 -15.55
CA LEU A 175 35.63 -13.05 -15.91
C LEU A 175 36.98 -13.53 -16.45
N GLY A 176 37.24 -14.84 -16.52
CA GLY A 176 38.53 -15.38 -16.95
C GLY A 176 39.61 -15.34 -15.86
N PHE A 177 39.21 -15.23 -14.60
CA PHE A 177 40.09 -15.26 -13.43
C PHE A 177 39.80 -16.50 -12.57
N GLU A 178 40.83 -17.09 -11.98
CA GLU A 178 40.69 -18.22 -11.05
C GLU A 178 41.17 -17.84 -9.64
N LEU A 179 40.48 -18.32 -8.60
CA LEU A 179 40.90 -18.13 -7.21
C LEU A 179 42.14 -19.00 -6.93
N VAL A 180 43.30 -18.37 -6.73
CA VAL A 180 44.58 -19.08 -6.51
C VAL A 180 45.01 -19.11 -5.04
N ALA A 181 44.49 -18.22 -4.22
CA ALA A 181 44.73 -18.24 -2.77
C ALA A 181 43.55 -17.63 -2.00
N GLN A 182 43.27 -18.21 -0.84
CA GLN A 182 42.31 -17.70 0.13
C GLN A 182 42.92 -17.79 1.53
N PHE A 183 42.81 -16.73 2.31
CA PHE A 183 43.27 -16.69 3.70
C PHE A 183 42.11 -16.26 4.59
N HIS A 184 41.87 -17.01 5.66
CA HIS A 184 40.84 -16.68 6.63
C HIS A 184 41.17 -17.34 7.98
N ALA A 185 40.87 -16.66 9.08
CA ALA A 185 41.20 -17.08 10.43
C ALA A 185 39.93 -17.37 11.24
N ASP A 186 39.30 -18.52 10.99
CA ASP A 186 38.14 -18.97 11.77
C ASP A 186 38.51 -19.37 13.21
N HIS A 187 37.56 -19.19 14.12
CA HIS A 187 37.67 -19.71 15.47
C HIS A 187 37.53 -21.25 15.46
N GLN A 188 38.53 -21.96 15.98
CA GLN A 188 38.53 -23.43 16.01
C GLN A 188 38.59 -23.97 17.44
N ILE A 189 37.60 -24.80 17.81
CA ILE A 189 37.56 -25.53 19.08
C ILE A 189 37.54 -27.04 18.79
N GLY A 190 38.72 -27.65 18.78
CA GLY A 190 38.86 -29.05 18.35
C GLY A 190 38.46 -29.21 16.88
N PRO A 191 37.57 -30.16 16.52
CA PRO A 191 37.07 -30.32 15.15
C PRO A 191 35.94 -29.34 14.79
N LEU A 192 35.43 -28.54 15.73
CA LEU A 192 34.40 -27.53 15.45
C LEU A 192 35.06 -26.26 14.93
N HIS A 193 34.69 -25.84 13.71
CA HIS A 193 34.98 -24.54 13.15
C HIS A 193 33.78 -23.62 13.38
N ILE A 194 34.04 -22.42 13.85
CA ILE A 194 33.06 -21.36 14.10
C ILE A 194 33.53 -20.14 13.33
N SER A 195 32.75 -19.74 12.33
CA SER A 195 33.01 -18.55 11.54
C SER A 195 32.02 -17.48 11.94
N ASP A 196 32.47 -16.53 12.74
CA ASP A 196 31.72 -15.30 13.03
C ASP A 196 31.63 -14.39 11.79
N THR A 197 32.61 -14.48 10.88
CA THR A 197 32.55 -13.80 9.57
C THR A 197 31.36 -14.28 8.73
N SER A 198 31.09 -15.59 8.64
CA SER A 198 29.97 -16.14 7.84
C SER A 198 28.71 -16.47 8.64
N GLY A 199 28.76 -16.42 9.98
CA GLY A 199 27.67 -16.85 10.86
C GLY A 199 27.42 -18.37 10.83
N GLN A 200 28.39 -19.16 10.36
CA GLN A 200 28.28 -20.61 10.17
C GLN A 200 29.16 -21.39 11.13
N PHE A 201 28.74 -22.62 11.44
CA PHE A 201 29.52 -23.59 12.18
C PHE A 201 29.59 -24.91 11.39
N SER A 202 30.75 -25.54 11.38
CA SER A 202 31.00 -26.78 10.65
C SER A 202 31.94 -27.69 11.42
N TRP A 203 31.85 -29.00 11.15
CA TRP A 203 32.65 -30.01 11.82
C TRP A 203 33.67 -30.62 10.86
N GLY A 204 34.95 -30.55 11.20
CA GLY A 204 36.06 -31.14 10.47
C GLY A 204 36.57 -30.35 9.26
N THR A 205 35.81 -29.36 8.76
CA THR A 205 36.20 -28.48 7.66
C THR A 205 35.82 -27.03 8.00
N ALA A 206 36.57 -26.06 7.51
CA ALA A 206 36.21 -24.64 7.64
C ALA A 206 34.90 -24.32 6.88
N PRO A 207 34.07 -23.39 7.36
CA PRO A 207 32.91 -22.88 6.63
C PRO A 207 33.31 -22.23 5.31
N ASN A 208 32.37 -22.16 4.37
CA ASN A 208 32.60 -21.46 3.11
C ASN A 208 32.54 -19.95 3.33
N VAL A 209 33.54 -19.22 2.86
CA VAL A 209 33.66 -17.76 3.01
C VAL A 209 33.97 -17.17 1.64
N GLY A 210 33.09 -16.35 1.10
CA GLY A 210 33.21 -15.85 -0.27
C GLY A 210 31.88 -15.33 -0.82
N TRP A 211 31.66 -15.58 -2.11
CA TRP A 211 30.41 -15.27 -2.80
C TRP A 211 29.53 -16.53 -2.95
N PRO A 212 28.19 -16.43 -2.79
CA PRO A 212 27.42 -15.25 -2.40
C PRO A 212 27.67 -14.83 -0.93
N PRO A 213 27.38 -13.55 -0.56
CA PRO A 213 27.54 -13.08 0.81
C PRO A 213 26.76 -13.96 1.81
N PRO A 214 27.27 -14.14 3.04
CA PRO A 214 26.57 -14.89 4.08
C PRO A 214 25.28 -14.18 4.52
N GLY A 215 24.32 -14.96 5.03
CA GLY A 215 23.02 -14.45 5.47
C GLY A 215 23.06 -13.66 6.78
N ASP A 216 21.89 -13.27 7.29
CA ASP A 216 21.69 -12.34 8.43
C ASP A 216 22.36 -12.73 9.76
N LEU A 217 22.94 -13.93 9.86
CA LEU A 217 23.67 -14.40 11.04
C LEU A 217 25.17 -14.06 11.03
N ALA A 218 25.69 -13.51 9.93
CA ALA A 218 27.07 -13.03 9.84
C ALA A 218 27.32 -11.85 10.79
N ALA A 219 28.53 -11.75 11.33
CA ALA A 219 28.93 -10.62 12.15
C ALA A 219 28.83 -9.29 11.39
N GLU A 220 28.50 -8.22 12.11
CA GLU A 220 28.46 -6.87 11.56
C GLU A 220 29.87 -6.46 11.09
N GLU A 221 29.93 -5.61 10.06
CA GLU A 221 31.16 -5.23 9.35
C GLU A 221 32.27 -4.76 10.29
N ALA A 222 31.93 -3.95 11.31
CA ALA A 222 32.88 -3.39 12.26
C ALA A 222 33.62 -4.46 13.09
N PHE A 223 33.07 -5.67 13.21
CA PHE A 223 33.72 -6.78 13.91
C PHE A 223 34.60 -7.64 13.00
N SER A 224 34.19 -7.84 11.75
CA SER A 224 34.85 -8.81 10.86
C SER A 224 35.87 -8.18 9.90
N VAL A 225 35.69 -6.93 9.47
CA VAL A 225 36.60 -6.28 8.51
C VAL A 225 37.92 -5.84 9.16
N TYR A 226 37.88 -5.46 10.44
CA TYR A 226 39.04 -4.89 11.14
C TYR A 226 39.84 -5.91 11.98
N ASP A 227 39.24 -7.02 12.36
CA ASP A 227 39.87 -8.01 13.25
C ASP A 227 40.53 -9.15 12.46
N HIS A 228 39.76 -9.83 11.59
CA HIS A 228 40.23 -11.00 10.85
C HIS A 228 39.60 -11.12 9.44
N PRO A 229 39.77 -10.11 8.55
CA PRO A 229 39.13 -10.12 7.25
C PRO A 229 39.62 -11.31 6.38
N PRO A 230 38.72 -12.05 5.71
CA PRO A 230 39.11 -12.98 4.67
C PRO A 230 39.78 -12.25 3.48
N VAL A 231 40.80 -12.87 2.93
CA VAL A 231 41.57 -12.38 1.77
C VAL A 231 41.42 -13.37 0.62
N TRP A 232 41.16 -12.87 -0.58
CA TRP A 232 41.10 -13.65 -1.81
C TRP A 232 42.03 -13.09 -2.88
N ILE A 233 42.80 -13.97 -3.52
CA ILE A 233 43.69 -13.61 -4.63
C ILE A 233 43.29 -14.40 -5.86
N PHE A 234 42.93 -13.68 -6.91
CA PHE A 234 42.56 -14.22 -8.20
C PHE A 234 43.64 -13.97 -9.24
N LYS A 235 43.87 -14.94 -10.12
CA LYS A 235 44.85 -14.85 -11.21
C LYS A 235 44.14 -14.87 -12.56
N LYS A 236 44.54 -13.99 -13.47
CA LYS A 236 44.06 -14.02 -14.86
C LYS A 236 44.51 -15.31 -15.55
N THR A 237 43.59 -15.95 -16.26
CA THR A 237 43.81 -17.19 -17.01
C THR A 237 43.89 -16.92 -18.52
N ALA A 238 44.34 -17.93 -19.28
CA ALA A 238 44.31 -17.87 -20.74
C ALA A 238 42.88 -17.83 -21.33
N ASN A 239 41.85 -18.08 -20.53
CA ASN A 239 40.45 -18.01 -20.95
C ASN A 239 39.88 -16.58 -20.93
N TYR A 240 40.64 -15.59 -20.44
CA TYR A 240 40.23 -14.19 -20.44
C TYR A 240 40.01 -13.67 -21.87
N ASP A 241 38.84 -13.08 -22.13
CA ASP A 241 38.47 -12.49 -23.40
C ASP A 241 37.66 -11.21 -23.15
N SER A 242 38.21 -10.07 -23.57
CA SER A 242 37.61 -8.75 -23.30
C SER A 242 36.23 -8.59 -23.93
N LEU A 243 35.96 -9.23 -25.07
CA LEU A 243 34.66 -9.15 -25.74
C LEU A 243 33.61 -9.97 -24.98
N LYS A 244 33.98 -11.14 -24.44
CA LYS A 244 33.08 -11.96 -23.61
C LYS A 244 32.76 -11.25 -22.30
N VAL A 245 33.76 -10.66 -21.66
CA VAL A 245 33.57 -9.88 -20.42
C VAL A 245 32.71 -8.65 -20.69
N ALA A 246 32.93 -7.93 -21.79
CA ALA A 246 32.08 -6.81 -22.17
C ALA A 246 30.62 -7.24 -22.45
N ALA A 247 30.43 -8.41 -23.08
CA ALA A 247 29.08 -8.96 -23.28
C ALA A 247 28.38 -9.29 -21.96
N LEU A 248 29.10 -9.90 -21.00
CA LEU A 248 28.60 -10.22 -19.65
C LEU A 248 28.07 -8.99 -18.92
N PHE A 249 28.80 -7.88 -18.97
CA PHE A 249 28.39 -6.65 -18.29
C PHE A 249 27.29 -5.88 -19.04
N ARG A 250 27.17 -6.03 -20.35
CA ARG A 250 26.09 -5.43 -21.15
C ARG A 250 24.72 -6.03 -20.85
N GLU A 251 24.65 -7.17 -20.17
CA GLU A 251 23.41 -7.72 -19.63
C GLU A 251 22.78 -6.81 -18.56
N VAL A 252 23.58 -5.94 -17.92
CA VAL A 252 23.11 -5.01 -16.88
C VAL A 252 22.55 -3.74 -17.54
N ASP A 253 21.24 -3.51 -17.42
CA ASP A 253 20.60 -2.26 -17.90
C ASP A 253 20.86 -1.11 -16.90
N LEU A 254 21.92 -0.33 -17.14
CA LEU A 254 22.29 0.80 -16.30
C LEU A 254 21.21 1.90 -16.21
N ARG A 255 20.22 1.90 -17.12
CA ARG A 255 19.08 2.83 -17.03
C ARG A 255 18.15 2.52 -15.85
N GLU A 256 18.23 1.31 -15.29
CA GLU A 256 17.50 0.85 -14.10
C GLU A 256 18.37 0.95 -12.82
N THR A 257 19.44 1.73 -12.85
CA THR A 257 20.24 2.04 -11.65
C THR A 257 19.67 3.22 -10.87
N ALA A 258 19.82 3.17 -9.54
CA ALA A 258 19.36 4.21 -8.64
C ALA A 258 20.32 4.32 -7.45
N VAL A 259 20.83 5.53 -7.19
CA VAL A 259 21.61 5.80 -5.98
C VAL A 259 20.64 5.90 -4.81
N MET A 260 20.71 4.93 -3.91
CA MET A 260 19.81 4.82 -2.76
C MET A 260 20.61 4.76 -1.46
N ASN A 261 20.04 5.30 -0.40
CA ASN A 261 20.53 5.03 0.95
C ASN A 261 19.98 3.68 1.47
N PRO A 262 20.55 3.11 2.56
CA PRO A 262 20.12 1.81 3.07
C PRO A 262 18.64 1.73 3.47
N GLN A 263 18.06 2.83 3.96
CA GLN A 263 16.64 2.86 4.32
C GLN A 263 15.75 2.79 3.06
N GLU A 264 16.11 3.49 1.99
CA GLU A 264 15.41 3.45 0.70
C GLU A 264 15.51 2.06 0.06
N ALA A 265 16.71 1.48 0.03
CA ALA A 265 16.92 0.14 -0.52
C ALA A 265 16.15 -0.94 0.26
N THR A 266 15.98 -0.79 1.58
CA THR A 266 15.16 -1.73 2.37
C THR A 266 13.68 -1.70 1.96
N GLN A 267 13.17 -0.56 1.45
CA GLN A 267 11.77 -0.44 1.01
C GLN A 267 11.50 -1.05 -0.38
N ALA A 268 12.52 -1.15 -1.23
CA ALA A 268 12.39 -1.66 -2.59
C ALA A 268 13.72 -2.32 -3.06
N PRO A 269 14.15 -3.41 -2.41
CA PRO A 269 15.50 -3.95 -2.58
C PRO A 269 15.81 -4.27 -4.03
N ASN A 270 14.87 -4.86 -4.76
CA ASN A 270 15.04 -5.23 -6.17
C ASN A 270 14.16 -4.40 -7.13
N GLY A 271 13.74 -3.20 -6.71
CA GLY A 271 12.88 -2.35 -7.55
C GLY A 271 11.43 -2.81 -7.65
N LEU A 272 10.92 -3.53 -6.65
CA LEU A 272 9.56 -4.10 -6.59
C LEU A 272 9.30 -5.18 -7.65
N LEU A 273 10.36 -5.90 -8.05
CA LEU A 273 10.29 -7.03 -8.97
C LEU A 273 10.01 -8.34 -8.22
N LEU A 274 9.33 -9.27 -8.87
CA LEU A 274 9.21 -10.65 -8.41
C LEU A 274 10.47 -11.42 -8.77
N SER A 275 10.85 -12.40 -7.95
CA SER A 275 11.90 -13.35 -8.31
C SER A 275 11.47 -14.24 -9.50
N PRO A 276 12.40 -14.83 -10.27
CA PRO A 276 12.06 -15.72 -11.38
C PRO A 276 11.16 -16.90 -10.97
N ALA A 277 11.38 -17.45 -9.77
CA ALA A 277 10.55 -18.52 -9.22
C ALA A 277 9.12 -18.05 -8.94
N GLU A 278 8.95 -16.85 -8.36
CA GLU A 278 7.63 -16.26 -8.13
C GLU A 278 6.92 -15.94 -9.45
N VAL A 279 7.64 -15.40 -10.45
CA VAL A 279 7.08 -15.16 -11.79
C VAL A 279 6.55 -16.46 -12.40
N ALA A 280 7.32 -17.55 -12.33
CA ALA A 280 6.90 -18.86 -12.81
C ALA A 280 5.64 -19.37 -12.09
N VAL A 281 5.57 -19.21 -10.76
CA VAL A 281 4.39 -19.57 -9.96
C VAL A 281 3.16 -18.74 -10.37
N GLN A 282 3.32 -17.43 -10.55
CA GLN A 282 2.21 -16.56 -10.96
C GLN A 282 1.70 -16.88 -12.36
N ARG A 283 2.57 -17.33 -13.28
CA ARG A 283 2.20 -17.73 -14.64
C ARG A 283 1.60 -19.12 -14.76
N SER A 284 1.83 -19.98 -13.77
CA SER A 284 1.24 -21.34 -13.73
C SER A 284 -0.25 -21.38 -13.38
N ASN A 285 -0.89 -20.22 -13.19
CA ASN A 285 -2.33 -20.14 -12.93
C ASN A 285 -3.16 -20.56 -14.16
N GLY A 286 -4.42 -20.95 -13.92
CA GLY A 286 -5.35 -21.30 -14.99
C GLY A 286 -5.70 -20.09 -15.88
N SER A 287 -6.30 -20.35 -17.04
CA SER A 287 -6.81 -19.26 -17.89
C SER A 287 -7.89 -18.44 -17.18
N TYR A 288 -8.19 -17.25 -17.69
CA TYR A 288 -9.27 -16.43 -17.16
C TYR A 288 -10.61 -17.18 -17.19
N SER A 289 -10.92 -17.92 -18.26
CA SER A 289 -12.14 -18.74 -18.35
C SER A 289 -12.17 -19.90 -17.36
N ASP A 290 -11.03 -20.51 -17.02
CA ASP A 290 -10.96 -21.59 -16.01
C ASP A 290 -11.26 -21.08 -14.61
N LEU A 291 -10.83 -19.85 -14.30
CA LEU A 291 -11.01 -19.24 -12.97
C LEU A 291 -12.42 -18.68 -12.76
N PHE A 292 -13.11 -18.29 -13.84
CA PHE A 292 -14.40 -17.59 -13.82
C PHE A 292 -15.47 -18.28 -14.68
N ASP A 293 -15.65 -19.59 -14.48
CA ASP A 293 -16.48 -20.50 -15.28
C ASP A 293 -17.98 -20.55 -14.89
N SER A 294 -18.43 -19.68 -13.98
CA SER A 294 -19.79 -19.77 -13.43
C SER A 294 -20.89 -19.53 -14.45
N ALA A 295 -21.92 -20.39 -14.45
CA ALA A 295 -23.15 -20.20 -15.23
C ALA A 295 -23.93 -18.91 -14.86
N LEU A 296 -23.61 -18.29 -13.71
CA LEU A 296 -24.19 -17.02 -13.27
C LEU A 296 -23.69 -15.82 -14.08
N ASN A 297 -22.54 -15.92 -14.76
CA ASN A 297 -21.94 -14.82 -15.52
C ASN A 297 -22.85 -14.33 -16.65
N GLY A 298 -23.63 -15.23 -17.26
CA GLY A 298 -24.64 -14.87 -18.27
C GLY A 298 -26.01 -14.47 -17.71
N ARG A 299 -26.19 -14.44 -16.38
CA ARG A 299 -27.48 -14.16 -15.70
C ARG A 299 -27.32 -13.16 -14.55
N PRO A 300 -27.03 -11.88 -14.84
CA PRO A 300 -26.66 -10.88 -13.83
C PRO A 300 -27.66 -10.72 -12.68
N ALA A 301 -28.96 -10.75 -12.96
CA ALA A 301 -29.99 -10.66 -11.91
C ALA A 301 -29.98 -11.87 -10.96
N LEU A 302 -29.80 -13.09 -11.50
CA LEU A 302 -29.66 -14.29 -10.68
C LEU A 302 -28.35 -14.27 -9.90
N ALA A 303 -27.26 -13.80 -10.51
CA ALA A 303 -25.98 -13.62 -9.84
C ALA A 303 -26.12 -12.70 -8.62
N ALA A 304 -26.84 -11.58 -8.73
CA ALA A 304 -27.10 -10.67 -7.62
C ALA A 304 -27.89 -11.34 -6.47
N VAL A 305 -28.90 -12.15 -6.80
CA VAL A 305 -29.66 -12.91 -5.79
C VAL A 305 -28.77 -13.93 -5.08
N VAL A 306 -28.02 -14.75 -5.84
CA VAL A 306 -27.11 -15.76 -5.27
C VAL A 306 -26.00 -15.12 -4.44
N TRP A 307 -25.44 -14.00 -4.91
CA TRP A 307 -24.43 -13.22 -4.20
C TRP A 307 -24.93 -12.79 -2.82
N TRP A 308 -26.11 -12.17 -2.76
CA TRP A 308 -26.66 -11.71 -1.49
C TRP A 308 -27.07 -12.88 -0.58
N LEU A 309 -27.63 -13.96 -1.13
CA LEU A 309 -27.91 -15.18 -0.36
C LEU A 309 -26.62 -15.76 0.26
N ALA A 310 -25.51 -15.78 -0.47
CA ALA A 310 -24.22 -16.21 0.06
C ALA A 310 -23.75 -15.31 1.22
N VAL A 311 -23.89 -13.99 1.09
CA VAL A 311 -23.60 -13.03 2.17
C VAL A 311 -24.42 -13.33 3.44
N ILE A 312 -25.73 -13.59 3.30
CA ILE A 312 -26.60 -13.93 4.44
C ILE A 312 -26.12 -15.24 5.11
N LEU A 313 -25.86 -16.27 4.32
CA LEU A 313 -25.43 -17.58 4.82
C LEU A 313 -24.08 -17.50 5.55
N LEU A 314 -23.11 -16.77 4.99
CA LEU A 314 -21.80 -16.55 5.62
C LEU A 314 -21.92 -15.70 6.90
N GLY A 315 -22.81 -14.71 6.92
CA GLY A 315 -23.12 -13.96 8.14
C GLY A 315 -23.66 -14.85 9.27
N TRP A 316 -24.61 -15.73 8.95
CA TRP A 316 -25.12 -16.73 9.90
C TRP A 316 -24.03 -17.69 10.37
N LEU A 317 -23.13 -18.09 9.47
CA LEU A 317 -22.02 -18.97 9.78
C LEU A 317 -21.08 -18.36 10.83
N ALA A 318 -20.77 -17.07 10.71
CA ALA A 318 -19.88 -16.36 11.64
C ALA A 318 -20.59 -15.82 12.90
N PHE A 319 -21.92 -15.90 12.97
CA PHE A 319 -22.68 -15.35 14.09
C PHE A 319 -22.32 -15.96 15.46
N PRO A 320 -22.09 -17.28 15.62
CA PRO A 320 -21.65 -17.83 16.91
C PRO A 320 -20.34 -17.20 17.43
N LEU A 321 -19.41 -16.87 16.53
CA LEU A 321 -18.17 -16.18 16.87
C LEU A 321 -18.44 -14.75 17.32
N THR A 322 -19.16 -13.93 16.53
CA THR A 322 -19.52 -12.56 16.98
C THR A 322 -20.34 -12.56 18.25
N PHE A 323 -21.20 -13.56 18.44
CA PHE A 323 -22.00 -13.71 19.65
C PHE A 323 -21.14 -13.83 20.92
N THR A 324 -19.95 -14.42 20.79
CA THR A 324 -18.99 -14.58 21.89
C THR A 324 -18.05 -13.37 22.03
N THR A 325 -17.50 -12.86 20.92
CA THR A 325 -16.49 -11.79 20.92
C THR A 325 -17.10 -10.40 21.11
N LEU A 326 -18.26 -10.16 20.48
CA LEU A 326 -19.02 -8.91 20.53
C LEU A 326 -20.14 -8.93 21.58
N ARG A 327 -19.94 -9.71 22.65
CA ARG A 327 -20.92 -9.93 23.73
C ARG A 327 -21.28 -8.69 24.54
N GLY A 328 -20.54 -7.59 24.39
CA GLY A 328 -20.87 -6.30 25.01
C GLY A 328 -21.99 -5.55 24.29
N LEU A 329 -22.25 -5.89 23.02
CA LEU A 329 -23.36 -5.35 22.24
C LEU A 329 -24.67 -6.10 22.54
N PRO A 330 -25.79 -5.39 22.74
CA PRO A 330 -27.13 -5.99 22.84
C PRO A 330 -27.48 -6.97 21.71
N ASP A 331 -27.18 -6.64 20.46
CA ASP A 331 -27.44 -7.45 19.27
C ASP A 331 -26.45 -8.61 19.08
N ARG A 332 -25.42 -8.69 19.94
CA ARG A 332 -24.37 -9.72 19.89
C ARG A 332 -23.55 -9.68 18.58
N GLY A 333 -23.53 -8.54 17.90
CA GLY A 333 -22.80 -8.36 16.65
C GLY A 333 -23.41 -9.08 15.45
N TYR A 334 -24.73 -9.29 15.42
CA TYR A 334 -25.39 -9.93 14.28
C TYR A 334 -25.24 -9.12 12.99
N ALA A 335 -25.40 -7.79 13.05
CA ALA A 335 -25.22 -6.92 11.89
C ALA A 335 -23.77 -6.94 11.34
N LEU A 336 -22.79 -7.12 12.22
CA LEU A 336 -21.36 -7.14 11.87
C LEU A 336 -20.84 -8.53 11.45
N SER A 337 -21.61 -9.58 11.69
CA SER A 337 -21.21 -10.98 11.43
C SER A 337 -20.81 -11.25 9.99
N ARG A 338 -21.52 -10.66 9.02
CA ARG A 338 -21.25 -10.79 7.59
C ARG A 338 -19.93 -10.14 7.16
N ILE A 339 -19.61 -8.98 7.73
CA ILE A 339 -18.33 -8.28 7.50
C ILE A 339 -17.19 -9.13 8.04
N LEU A 340 -17.35 -9.64 9.27
CA LEU A 340 -16.36 -10.54 9.87
C LEU A 340 -16.22 -11.86 9.10
N SER A 341 -17.31 -12.43 8.60
CA SER A 341 -17.29 -13.71 7.88
C SER A 341 -16.41 -13.63 6.63
N LEU A 342 -16.60 -12.61 5.80
CA LEU A 342 -15.76 -12.39 4.62
C LEU A 342 -14.32 -12.08 5.02
N LEU A 343 -14.12 -11.30 6.08
CA LEU A 343 -12.77 -10.99 6.56
C LEU A 343 -12.02 -12.26 6.98
N LEU A 344 -12.65 -13.19 7.70
CA LEU A 344 -11.99 -14.42 8.14
C LEU A 344 -11.70 -15.37 6.97
N ILE A 345 -12.61 -15.46 6.00
CA ILE A 345 -12.43 -16.32 4.81
C ILE A 345 -11.34 -15.74 3.91
N SER A 346 -11.36 -14.44 3.65
CA SER A 346 -10.35 -13.77 2.84
C SER A 346 -8.99 -13.79 3.54
N TYR A 347 -8.96 -13.56 4.85
CA TYR A 347 -7.74 -13.61 5.66
C TYR A 347 -7.11 -15.00 5.60
N PHE A 348 -7.90 -16.06 5.76
CA PHE A 348 -7.40 -17.44 5.67
C PHE A 348 -6.77 -17.72 4.31
N GLY A 349 -7.47 -17.42 3.21
CA GLY A 349 -6.93 -17.63 1.87
C GLY A 349 -5.69 -16.79 1.58
N TRP A 350 -5.68 -15.54 2.06
CA TRP A 350 -4.55 -14.63 1.94
C TRP A 350 -3.33 -15.13 2.70
N ILE A 351 -3.44 -15.37 4.02
CA ILE A 351 -2.30 -15.70 4.87
C ILE A 351 -1.66 -17.03 4.45
N THR A 352 -2.44 -18.03 4.06
CA THR A 352 -1.89 -19.31 3.59
C THR A 352 -1.17 -19.18 2.25
N ALA A 353 -1.62 -18.26 1.38
CA ALA A 353 -0.99 -18.00 0.10
C ALA A 353 0.24 -17.10 0.21
N SER A 354 0.25 -16.15 1.17
CA SER A 354 1.42 -15.34 1.51
C SER A 354 2.54 -16.17 2.13
N LEU A 355 2.19 -17.18 2.94
CA LEU A 355 3.15 -18.10 3.57
C LEU A 355 3.54 -19.29 2.67
N ASN A 356 3.11 -19.30 1.39
CA ASN A 356 3.33 -20.40 0.45
C ASN A 356 2.86 -21.78 0.96
N LEU A 357 1.86 -21.82 1.85
CA LEU A 357 1.29 -23.06 2.40
C LEU A 357 0.19 -23.64 1.50
N LEU A 358 -0.71 -22.79 1.00
CA LEU A 358 -1.81 -23.16 0.10
C LEU A 358 -1.98 -22.05 -0.94
N PRO A 359 -2.20 -22.36 -2.22
CA PRO A 359 -2.40 -21.34 -3.24
C PRO A 359 -3.70 -20.57 -3.00
N ASN A 360 -3.75 -19.31 -3.46
CA ASN A 360 -4.97 -18.54 -3.57
C ASN A 360 -5.88 -19.21 -4.60
N SER A 361 -6.76 -20.11 -4.15
CA SER A 361 -7.63 -20.92 -5.00
C SER A 361 -9.03 -20.99 -4.41
N ARG A 362 -10.01 -21.34 -5.26
CA ARG A 362 -11.39 -21.57 -4.81
C ARG A 362 -11.47 -22.68 -3.76
N THR A 363 -10.66 -23.73 -3.91
CA THR A 363 -10.56 -24.85 -2.95
C THR A 363 -10.06 -24.37 -1.59
N THR A 364 -9.03 -23.53 -1.57
CA THR A 364 -8.48 -22.94 -0.33
C THR A 364 -9.53 -22.09 0.39
N LEU A 365 -10.31 -21.29 -0.34
CA LEU A 365 -11.39 -20.49 0.26
C LEU A 365 -12.52 -21.38 0.83
N TRP A 366 -12.89 -22.47 0.15
CA TRP A 366 -13.85 -23.44 0.68
C TRP A 366 -13.33 -24.16 1.93
N LEU A 367 -12.03 -24.46 2.00
CA LEU A 367 -11.40 -24.96 3.22
C LEU A 367 -11.51 -23.92 4.35
N GLY A 368 -11.27 -22.64 4.07
CA GLY A 368 -11.51 -21.55 5.02
C GLY A 368 -12.95 -21.49 5.53
N VAL A 369 -13.93 -21.62 4.63
CA VAL A 369 -15.36 -21.73 4.99
C VAL A 369 -15.62 -22.94 5.88
N ALA A 370 -15.03 -24.10 5.57
CA ALA A 370 -15.20 -25.32 6.36
C ALA A 370 -14.58 -25.20 7.77
N LEU A 371 -13.40 -24.60 7.89
CA LEU A 371 -12.75 -24.33 9.18
C LEU A 371 -13.57 -23.32 10.01
N LEU A 372 -14.05 -22.26 9.37
CA LEU A 372 -14.95 -21.30 10.01
C LEU A 372 -16.24 -21.98 10.48
N ALA A 373 -16.81 -22.88 9.67
CA ALA A 373 -17.98 -23.66 10.02
C ALA A 373 -17.74 -24.58 11.22
N ALA A 374 -16.61 -25.30 11.24
CA ALA A 374 -16.24 -26.19 12.34
C ALA A 374 -16.05 -25.41 13.66
N LEU A 375 -15.33 -24.28 13.61
CA LEU A 375 -15.14 -23.40 14.77
C LEU A 375 -16.49 -22.87 15.30
N ASN A 376 -17.34 -22.36 14.40
CA ASN A 376 -18.63 -21.79 14.79
C ASN A 376 -19.63 -22.86 15.24
N LEU A 377 -19.56 -24.08 14.70
CA LEU A 377 -20.33 -25.22 15.20
C LEU A 377 -19.94 -25.58 16.63
N ALA A 378 -18.63 -25.64 16.94
CA ALA A 378 -18.14 -25.88 18.29
C ALA A 378 -18.61 -24.79 19.27
N LEU A 379 -18.53 -23.52 18.88
CA LEU A 379 -19.02 -22.39 19.68
C LEU A 379 -20.55 -22.43 19.85
N ALA A 380 -21.29 -22.75 18.78
CA ALA A 380 -22.74 -22.87 18.80
C ALA A 380 -23.20 -24.03 19.70
N MET A 381 -22.49 -25.17 19.69
CA MET A 381 -22.76 -26.28 20.60
C MET A 381 -22.47 -25.90 22.06
N ARG A 382 -21.32 -25.24 22.32
CA ARG A 382 -20.94 -24.77 23.66
C ARG A 382 -21.92 -23.75 24.24
N HIS A 383 -22.53 -22.93 23.39
CA HIS A 383 -23.45 -21.86 23.78
C HIS A 383 -24.90 -22.08 23.32
N ARG A 384 -25.28 -23.33 22.98
CA ARG A 384 -26.55 -23.68 22.31
C ARG A 384 -27.77 -23.05 22.97
N ALA A 385 -27.93 -23.25 24.27
CA ALA A 385 -29.09 -22.72 25.01
C ALA A 385 -29.18 -21.19 24.94
N LYS A 386 -28.05 -20.48 25.07
CA LYS A 386 -28.00 -19.01 25.02
C LYS A 386 -28.27 -18.50 23.61
N LEU A 387 -27.68 -19.14 22.61
CA LEU A 387 -27.84 -18.78 21.19
C LEU A 387 -29.27 -19.01 20.71
N THR A 388 -29.85 -20.19 20.98
CA THR A 388 -31.24 -20.50 20.61
C THR A 388 -32.24 -19.57 21.30
N ASN A 389 -32.02 -19.26 22.59
CA ASN A 389 -32.86 -18.30 23.31
C ASN A 389 -32.74 -16.89 22.74
N PHE A 390 -31.53 -16.45 22.38
CA PHE A 390 -31.32 -15.16 21.73
C PHE A 390 -32.07 -15.09 20.39
N ILE A 391 -31.89 -16.08 19.52
CA ILE A 391 -32.52 -16.12 18.20
C ILE A 391 -34.04 -16.04 18.34
N ARG A 392 -34.64 -16.91 19.17
CA ARG A 392 -36.10 -16.93 19.38
C ARG A 392 -36.66 -15.59 19.87
N ARG A 393 -35.92 -14.89 20.75
CA ARG A 393 -36.33 -13.59 21.29
C ARG A 393 -36.12 -12.44 20.31
N ASN A 394 -35.17 -12.56 19.39
CA ASN A 394 -34.76 -11.48 18.49
C ASN A 394 -35.10 -11.73 17.01
N LEU A 395 -35.98 -12.69 16.69
CA LEU A 395 -36.35 -12.99 15.29
C LEU A 395 -36.82 -11.76 14.50
N ARG A 396 -37.58 -10.86 15.14
CA ARG A 396 -38.04 -9.61 14.52
C ARG A 396 -36.90 -8.65 14.20
N TYR A 397 -35.92 -8.56 15.10
CA TYR A 397 -34.73 -7.74 14.89
C TYR A 397 -33.84 -8.33 13.80
N ILE A 398 -33.61 -9.64 13.83
CA ILE A 398 -32.87 -10.38 12.81
C ILE A 398 -33.52 -10.17 11.44
N GLY A 399 -34.84 -10.39 11.32
CA GLY A 399 -35.57 -10.14 10.08
C GLY A 399 -35.49 -8.69 9.59
N LEU A 400 -35.51 -7.71 10.51
CA LEU A 400 -35.30 -6.30 10.17
C LEU A 400 -33.90 -6.06 9.62
N VAL A 401 -32.85 -6.59 10.25
CA VAL A 401 -31.46 -6.44 9.81
C VAL A 401 -31.27 -7.05 8.42
N GLU A 402 -31.86 -8.21 8.15
CA GLU A 402 -31.80 -8.84 6.83
C GLU A 402 -32.56 -8.02 5.77
N LEU A 403 -33.76 -7.54 6.10
CA LEU A 403 -34.55 -6.70 5.20
C LEU A 403 -33.85 -5.37 4.89
N LEU A 404 -33.21 -4.73 5.88
CA LEU A 404 -32.42 -3.52 5.67
C LEU A 404 -31.18 -3.79 4.81
N GLY A 405 -30.51 -4.93 5.02
CA GLY A 405 -29.37 -5.32 4.20
C GLY A 405 -29.75 -5.50 2.74
N ILE A 406 -30.85 -6.21 2.48
CA ILE A 406 -31.43 -6.36 1.15
C ILE A 406 -31.81 -4.99 0.57
N ALA A 407 -32.47 -4.13 1.35
CA ALA A 407 -32.90 -2.82 0.89
C ALA A 407 -31.71 -1.95 0.46
N PHE A 408 -30.65 -1.85 1.27
CA PHE A 408 -29.44 -1.09 0.89
C PHE A 408 -28.74 -1.67 -0.33
N PHE A 409 -28.66 -3.00 -0.42
CA PHE A 409 -28.10 -3.70 -1.58
C PHE A 409 -28.91 -3.36 -2.85
N LEU A 410 -30.24 -3.45 -2.80
CA LEU A 410 -31.11 -3.14 -3.94
C LEU A 410 -31.09 -1.65 -4.32
N ILE A 411 -31.00 -0.74 -3.35
CA ILE A 411 -30.87 0.71 -3.62
C ILE A 411 -29.63 0.97 -4.48
N LEU A 412 -28.47 0.45 -4.10
CA LEU A 412 -27.27 0.70 -4.90
C LEU A 412 -27.26 -0.12 -6.20
N ILE A 413 -27.86 -1.32 -6.25
CA ILE A 413 -28.08 -2.01 -7.53
C ILE A 413 -28.87 -1.14 -8.50
N ALA A 414 -29.92 -0.44 -8.04
CA ALA A 414 -30.68 0.48 -8.89
C ALA A 414 -29.82 1.65 -9.39
N VAL A 415 -28.95 2.21 -8.52
CA VAL A 415 -27.97 3.24 -8.93
C VAL A 415 -27.01 2.70 -10.00
N ARG A 416 -26.47 1.49 -9.80
CA ARG A 416 -25.51 0.87 -10.72
C ARG A 416 -26.12 0.46 -12.04
N LEU A 417 -27.39 0.03 -12.10
CA LEU A 417 -28.04 -0.31 -13.36
C LEU A 417 -28.12 0.87 -14.33
N GLY A 418 -28.19 2.12 -13.85
CA GLY A 418 -28.17 3.31 -14.71
C GLY A 418 -26.78 3.75 -15.18
N ASN A 419 -25.71 3.31 -14.51
CA ASN A 419 -24.32 3.55 -14.92
C ASN A 419 -23.46 2.33 -14.50
N PRO A 420 -23.56 1.17 -15.19
CA PRO A 420 -22.85 -0.05 -14.80
C PRO A 420 -21.44 -0.13 -15.36
N ASP A 421 -21.14 0.71 -16.35
CA ASP A 421 -19.91 0.72 -17.12
C ASP A 421 -18.70 0.88 -16.18
N VAL A 422 -17.67 0.05 -16.38
CA VAL A 422 -16.39 0.14 -15.65
C VAL A 422 -15.48 1.15 -16.34
N TRP A 423 -16.07 2.32 -16.62
CA TRP A 423 -15.43 3.47 -17.24
C TRP A 423 -16.25 4.75 -16.94
N ASP A 424 -15.63 5.93 -17.07
CA ASP A 424 -16.32 7.22 -16.92
C ASP A 424 -15.88 8.24 -17.99
N ILE A 425 -16.82 9.05 -18.49
CA ILE A 425 -16.55 10.05 -19.56
C ILE A 425 -15.98 11.36 -18.99
N ILE A 426 -16.58 11.86 -17.91
CA ILE A 426 -16.38 13.22 -17.43
C ILE A 426 -15.20 13.25 -16.46
N TRP A 427 -14.05 13.72 -16.95
CA TRP A 427 -12.72 13.76 -16.27
C TRP A 427 -12.06 12.39 -16.03
N GLY A 428 -12.60 11.33 -16.64
CA GLY A 428 -12.17 9.94 -16.37
C GLY A 428 -12.59 9.47 -14.98
N GLY A 429 -12.00 8.36 -14.52
CA GLY A 429 -12.13 7.77 -13.18
C GLY A 429 -11.13 6.64 -12.98
N GLU A 430 -11.00 6.12 -11.76
CA GLU A 430 -9.99 5.10 -11.44
C GLU A 430 -10.50 3.66 -11.54
N LYS A 431 -11.79 3.46 -11.88
CA LYS A 431 -12.35 2.12 -12.17
C LYS A 431 -11.46 1.23 -13.04
N PRO A 432 -10.78 1.74 -14.10
CA PRO A 432 -9.88 0.90 -14.91
C PRO A 432 -8.70 0.35 -14.12
N MET A 433 -8.10 1.18 -13.27
CA MET A 433 -7.02 0.80 -12.36
C MET A 433 -7.52 -0.23 -11.34
N ASP A 434 -8.64 0.08 -10.68
CA ASP A 434 -9.22 -0.79 -9.66
C ASP A 434 -9.60 -2.17 -10.23
N LEU A 435 -10.20 -2.22 -11.44
CA LEU A 435 -10.51 -3.48 -12.11
C LEU A 435 -9.25 -4.25 -12.49
N SER A 436 -8.20 -3.56 -12.94
CA SER A 436 -6.90 -4.18 -13.28
C SER A 436 -6.31 -4.88 -12.04
N PHE A 437 -6.18 -4.14 -10.93
CA PHE A 437 -5.63 -4.65 -9.67
C PHE A 437 -6.51 -5.74 -9.06
N PHE A 438 -7.83 -5.57 -9.13
CA PHE A 438 -8.79 -6.58 -8.67
C PHE A 438 -8.65 -7.89 -9.44
N THR A 439 -8.57 -7.83 -10.78
CA THR A 439 -8.41 -9.01 -11.63
C THR A 439 -7.06 -9.69 -11.40
N ALA A 440 -5.97 -8.93 -11.32
CA ALA A 440 -4.64 -9.46 -11.03
C ALA A 440 -4.58 -10.14 -9.65
N THR A 441 -5.21 -9.55 -8.63
CA THR A 441 -5.31 -10.12 -7.28
C THR A 441 -6.09 -11.44 -7.29
N LEU A 442 -7.17 -11.53 -8.06
CA LEU A 442 -7.95 -12.77 -8.21
C LEU A 442 -7.18 -13.86 -8.95
N LYS A 443 -6.36 -13.51 -9.96
CA LYS A 443 -5.55 -14.45 -10.74
C LYS A 443 -4.27 -14.89 -10.02
N SER A 444 -3.72 -14.06 -9.14
CA SER A 444 -2.46 -14.37 -8.44
C SER A 444 -2.56 -15.65 -7.61
N THR A 445 -1.55 -16.53 -7.72
CA THR A 445 -1.46 -17.81 -7.03
C THR A 445 -0.96 -17.65 -5.60
N THR A 446 0.03 -16.78 -5.40
CA THR A 446 0.63 -16.42 -4.10
C THR A 446 0.62 -14.91 -3.93
N PHE A 447 0.92 -14.42 -2.71
CA PHE A 447 1.01 -12.99 -2.42
C PHE A 447 2.44 -12.63 -1.99
N PRO A 448 2.95 -11.42 -2.35
CA PRO A 448 2.25 -10.30 -2.98
C PRO A 448 1.78 -10.60 -4.42
N PRO A 449 0.66 -10.01 -4.87
CA PRO A 449 0.12 -10.30 -6.19
C PRO A 449 0.98 -9.62 -7.26
N TYR A 450 1.08 -10.24 -8.45
CA TYR A 450 1.80 -9.62 -9.56
C TYR A 450 1.12 -8.32 -10.00
N ASP A 451 1.91 -7.38 -10.51
CA ASP A 451 1.42 -6.07 -10.95
C ASP A 451 0.98 -6.12 -12.42
N PRO A 452 -0.30 -5.84 -12.73
CA PRO A 452 -0.77 -5.83 -14.11
C PRO A 452 -0.22 -4.65 -14.93
N TRP A 453 0.37 -3.65 -14.29
CA TRP A 453 0.84 -2.39 -14.88
C TRP A 453 2.36 -2.19 -14.77
N TYR A 454 3.08 -3.21 -14.30
CA TYR A 454 4.53 -3.18 -14.22
C TYR A 454 5.07 -4.60 -14.39
N ALA A 455 5.26 -5.00 -15.65
CA ALA A 455 5.67 -6.35 -16.00
C ALA A 455 6.89 -6.84 -15.19
N GLY A 456 6.74 -8.02 -14.62
CA GLY A 456 7.74 -8.65 -13.75
C GLY A 456 7.68 -8.24 -12.28
N GLY A 457 6.88 -7.23 -11.90
CA GLY A 457 6.76 -6.77 -10.51
C GLY A 457 5.51 -7.19 -9.78
N TYR A 458 5.39 -6.70 -8.54
CA TYR A 458 4.24 -6.91 -7.67
C TYR A 458 3.56 -5.60 -7.27
N ILE A 459 2.28 -5.69 -6.88
CA ILE A 459 1.47 -4.52 -6.55
C ILE A 459 1.95 -3.89 -5.23
N ASN A 460 2.62 -2.74 -5.32
CA ASN A 460 2.92 -1.88 -4.17
C ASN A 460 1.76 -0.90 -3.86
N TYR A 461 0.59 -1.47 -3.54
CA TYR A 461 -0.63 -0.72 -3.21
C TYR A 461 -1.42 -1.50 -2.14
N TYR A 462 -2.54 -0.95 -1.64
CA TYR A 462 -3.36 -1.58 -0.58
C TYR A 462 -4.14 -2.82 -1.06
N TYR A 463 -3.44 -3.82 -1.60
CA TYR A 463 -4.01 -4.93 -2.35
C TYR A 463 -4.89 -5.85 -1.51
N TYR A 464 -4.73 -5.88 -0.18
CA TYR A 464 -5.57 -6.71 0.68
C TYR A 464 -7.06 -6.32 0.56
N GLY A 465 -7.37 -5.05 0.28
CA GLY A 465 -8.74 -4.63 -0.01
C GLY A 465 -9.37 -5.46 -1.14
N PHE A 466 -8.63 -5.66 -2.23
CA PHE A 466 -9.05 -6.51 -3.35
C PHE A 466 -9.14 -7.99 -2.97
N VAL A 467 -8.31 -8.48 -2.05
CA VAL A 467 -8.43 -9.85 -1.52
C VAL A 467 -9.72 -10.02 -0.71
N TYR A 468 -10.06 -9.04 0.13
CA TYR A 468 -11.29 -9.05 0.93
C TYR A 468 -12.55 -9.10 0.06
N VAL A 469 -12.67 -8.21 -0.94
CA VAL A 469 -13.83 -8.21 -1.84
C VAL A 469 -13.78 -9.33 -2.88
N GLY A 470 -12.60 -9.84 -3.20
CA GLY A 470 -12.38 -10.93 -4.15
C GLY A 470 -12.72 -12.32 -3.64
N ALA A 471 -12.76 -12.53 -2.32
CA ALA A 471 -13.07 -13.83 -1.74
C ALA A 471 -14.42 -14.39 -2.22
N LEU A 472 -15.48 -13.57 -2.22
CA LEU A 472 -16.80 -14.01 -2.67
C LEU A 472 -16.86 -14.20 -4.19
N THR A 473 -16.20 -13.33 -4.95
CA THR A 473 -16.03 -13.44 -6.40
C THR A 473 -15.43 -14.79 -6.79
N LYS A 474 -14.33 -15.17 -6.14
CA LYS A 474 -13.60 -16.42 -6.41
C LYS A 474 -14.35 -17.66 -5.91
N LEU A 475 -15.06 -17.57 -4.77
CA LEU A 475 -15.93 -18.65 -4.28
C LEU A 475 -17.06 -18.99 -5.27
N LEU A 476 -17.65 -17.96 -5.88
CA LEU A 476 -18.77 -18.07 -6.83
C LEU A 476 -18.33 -18.17 -8.30
N ALA A 477 -17.02 -18.11 -8.57
CA ALA A 477 -16.40 -18.12 -9.90
C ALA A 477 -17.00 -17.08 -10.87
N LEU A 478 -17.31 -15.87 -10.35
CA LEU A 478 -17.87 -14.78 -11.14
C LEU A 478 -16.79 -14.00 -11.88
N THR A 479 -17.09 -13.51 -13.07
CA THR A 479 -16.17 -12.61 -13.78
C THR A 479 -15.94 -11.31 -13.00
N PRO A 480 -14.71 -10.79 -12.96
CA PRO A 480 -14.38 -9.52 -12.33
C PRO A 480 -15.32 -8.36 -12.69
N THR A 481 -15.73 -8.22 -13.96
CA THR A 481 -16.59 -7.12 -14.44
C THR A 481 -18.01 -7.17 -13.85
N LEU A 482 -18.58 -8.37 -13.69
CA LEU A 482 -19.87 -8.57 -13.04
C LEU A 482 -19.75 -8.41 -11.53
N ALA A 483 -18.70 -9.00 -10.94
CA ALA A 483 -18.46 -8.94 -9.51
C ALA A 483 -18.21 -7.51 -9.02
N TYR A 484 -17.52 -6.68 -9.80
CA TYR A 484 -17.30 -5.27 -9.50
C TYR A 484 -18.61 -4.55 -9.18
N ASN A 485 -19.64 -4.72 -10.01
CA ASN A 485 -20.97 -4.14 -9.80
C ASN A 485 -21.83 -4.84 -8.72
N LEU A 486 -21.39 -5.98 -8.17
CA LEU A 486 -22.00 -6.64 -7.00
C LEU A 486 -21.27 -6.30 -5.69
N ILE A 487 -19.99 -5.98 -5.76
CA ILE A 487 -19.16 -5.56 -4.63
C ILE A 487 -19.58 -4.18 -4.15
N LEU A 488 -19.77 -3.20 -5.05
CA LEU A 488 -20.17 -1.84 -4.63
C LEU A 488 -21.46 -1.87 -3.78
N PRO A 489 -22.55 -2.54 -4.20
CA PRO A 489 -23.78 -2.62 -3.41
C PRO A 489 -23.61 -3.42 -2.11
N MET A 490 -22.74 -4.44 -2.11
CA MET A 490 -22.41 -5.20 -0.90
C MET A 490 -21.72 -4.31 0.13
N LEU A 491 -20.70 -3.54 -0.26
CA LEU A 491 -19.97 -2.63 0.62
C LEU A 491 -20.86 -1.49 1.14
N PHE A 492 -21.73 -0.95 0.28
CA PHE A 492 -22.74 0.04 0.67
C PHE A 492 -23.70 -0.51 1.73
N SER A 493 -24.21 -1.73 1.51
CA SER A 493 -25.06 -2.41 2.48
C SER A 493 -24.34 -2.73 3.78
N PHE A 494 -23.09 -3.20 3.73
CA PHE A 494 -22.28 -3.48 4.92
C PHE A 494 -22.03 -2.22 5.74
N THR A 495 -21.70 -1.11 5.09
CA THR A 495 -21.48 0.18 5.76
C THR A 495 -22.76 0.67 6.43
N GLY A 496 -23.87 0.67 5.68
CA GLY A 496 -25.19 1.08 6.18
C GLY A 496 -25.67 0.22 7.36
N LEU A 497 -25.52 -1.11 7.27
CA LEU A 497 -25.89 -2.05 8.32
C LEU A 497 -24.98 -2.00 9.54
N GLY A 498 -23.68 -1.84 9.34
CA GLY A 498 -22.75 -1.72 10.44
C GLY A 498 -23.07 -0.48 11.28
N VAL A 499 -23.24 0.67 10.64
CA VAL A 499 -23.60 1.93 11.31
C VAL A 499 -24.99 1.82 11.96
N PHE A 500 -25.97 1.18 11.30
CA PHE A 500 -27.26 0.84 11.90
C PHE A 500 -27.08 0.08 13.22
N GLY A 501 -26.30 -1.00 13.18
CA GLY A 501 -26.05 -1.88 14.32
C GLY A 501 -25.40 -1.14 15.48
N LEU A 502 -24.38 -0.32 15.23
CA LEU A 502 -23.70 0.44 16.29
C LEU A 502 -24.63 1.45 16.98
N ALA A 503 -25.37 2.24 16.21
CA ALA A 503 -26.31 3.21 16.75
C ALA A 503 -27.49 2.53 17.47
N TYR A 504 -28.02 1.44 16.92
CA TYR A 504 -29.04 0.61 17.55
C TYR A 504 -28.57 0.12 18.92
N ASN A 505 -27.39 -0.49 18.99
CA ASN A 505 -26.82 -1.03 20.23
C ASN A 505 -26.59 0.02 21.31
N LEU A 506 -26.10 1.21 20.94
CA LEU A 506 -25.87 2.32 21.88
C LEU A 506 -27.19 2.87 22.48
N VAL A 507 -28.30 2.79 21.75
CA VAL A 507 -29.62 3.18 22.28
C VAL A 507 -30.28 2.02 23.04
N GLU A 508 -30.17 0.79 22.55
CA GLU A 508 -30.80 -0.39 23.15
C GLU A 508 -30.29 -0.66 24.57
N ILE A 509 -28.98 -0.51 24.80
CA ILE A 509 -28.39 -0.73 26.14
C ILE A 509 -28.89 0.28 27.19
N ARG A 510 -29.48 1.40 26.76
CA ARG A 510 -30.03 2.45 27.64
C ARG A 510 -31.34 2.03 28.31
N ASP A 511 -32.09 1.08 27.75
CA ASP A 511 -33.36 0.62 28.32
C ASP A 511 -33.19 -0.39 29.47
N TRP A 512 -31.95 -0.67 29.89
CA TRP A 512 -31.66 -1.56 31.02
C TRP A 512 -31.61 -0.88 32.40
N GLY A 513 -31.78 0.44 32.53
CA GLY A 513 -31.74 1.02 33.89
C GLY A 513 -31.94 2.52 34.11
N LEU A 514 -32.58 3.28 33.22
CA LEU A 514 -32.72 4.74 33.43
C LEU A 514 -34.08 5.31 32.97
N GLU A 515 -35.18 4.70 33.39
CA GLU A 515 -36.38 5.47 33.72
C GLU A 515 -36.24 5.93 35.18
N ILE A 516 -35.34 6.90 35.40
CA ILE A 516 -35.39 7.73 36.59
C ILE A 516 -35.48 9.18 36.07
N GLU A 517 -36.54 9.84 36.51
CA GLU A 517 -36.82 11.28 36.49
C GLU A 517 -37.37 11.93 35.21
N ASP A 518 -38.69 11.94 35.13
CA ASP A 518 -39.45 13.17 34.85
C ASP A 518 -40.68 13.35 35.77
N ASP A 519 -40.87 12.50 36.79
CA ASP A 519 -41.94 12.61 37.80
C ASP A 519 -41.37 12.42 39.22
N PRO A 520 -41.32 13.46 40.08
CA PRO A 520 -40.79 13.37 41.43
C PRO A 520 -41.73 12.67 42.44
N GLN A 521 -42.87 12.10 42.02
CA GLN A 521 -43.83 11.45 42.94
C GLN A 521 -43.86 9.91 42.91
N GLN A 522 -43.07 9.22 42.10
CA GLN A 522 -43.06 7.74 42.11
C GLN A 522 -41.83 7.17 42.85
N SER A 523 -42.10 6.42 43.91
CA SER A 523 -41.10 5.78 44.78
C SER A 523 -40.27 4.74 44.02
N PRO A 524 -38.99 4.53 44.39
CA PRO A 524 -38.12 3.57 43.71
C PRO A 524 -38.56 2.15 44.04
N ILE A 525 -38.92 1.37 43.01
CA ILE A 525 -39.14 -0.07 43.16
C ILE A 525 -37.82 -0.71 43.57
N SER A 526 -37.83 -1.25 44.78
CA SER A 526 -36.80 -2.09 45.37
C SER A 526 -36.57 -3.36 44.56
N ASN A 527 -35.31 -3.64 44.21
CA ASN A 527 -34.58 -4.91 44.39
C ASN A 527 -33.64 -5.23 43.18
N PRO A 528 -32.30 -5.04 43.28
CA PRO A 528 -31.36 -5.28 42.18
C PRO A 528 -30.99 -6.76 41.93
N GLN A 529 -31.64 -7.72 42.58
CA GLN A 529 -31.16 -9.11 42.66
C GLN A 529 -31.83 -10.13 41.72
N SER A 530 -32.54 -9.70 40.67
CA SER A 530 -33.07 -10.62 39.66
C SER A 530 -32.51 -10.32 38.26
N PRO A 531 -31.62 -11.14 37.68
CA PRO A 531 -31.13 -10.97 36.31
C PRO A 531 -32.17 -11.37 35.23
N ASN A 532 -33.42 -11.59 35.63
CA ASN A 532 -34.52 -11.97 34.76
C ASN A 532 -35.69 -10.99 34.94
N LEU A 533 -35.65 -9.87 34.22
CA LEU A 533 -36.82 -9.01 33.99
C LEU A 533 -37.08 -8.89 32.47
N PRO A 534 -38.35 -8.71 32.06
CA PRO A 534 -38.84 -9.11 30.74
C PRO A 534 -38.45 -8.10 29.67
N ILE A 535 -37.41 -8.42 28.90
CA ILE A 535 -37.10 -7.71 27.65
C ILE A 535 -38.28 -7.93 26.69
N SER A 536 -38.89 -6.83 26.22
CA SER A 536 -40.01 -6.83 25.28
C SER A 536 -39.70 -7.70 24.04
N GLN A 537 -40.68 -8.50 23.60
CA GLN A 537 -40.56 -9.33 22.39
C GLN A 537 -40.51 -8.50 21.08
N SER A 538 -40.75 -7.19 21.15
CA SER A 538 -40.68 -6.28 20.00
C SER A 538 -39.40 -5.44 20.04
N PRO A 539 -38.69 -5.26 18.91
CA PRO A 539 -37.51 -4.42 18.88
C PRO A 539 -37.86 -2.98 19.29
N ASN A 540 -36.99 -2.35 20.08
CA ASN A 540 -37.16 -0.98 20.52
C ASN A 540 -37.25 0.01 19.35
N ARG A 541 -38.39 0.70 19.24
CA ARG A 541 -38.63 1.67 18.16
C ARG A 541 -37.62 2.83 18.18
N ARG A 542 -37.13 3.24 19.35
CA ARG A 542 -36.14 4.31 19.48
C ARG A 542 -34.77 3.85 18.98
N ALA A 543 -34.36 2.63 19.31
CA ALA A 543 -33.11 2.05 18.81
C ALA A 543 -33.16 1.84 17.30
N ILE A 544 -34.29 1.37 16.75
CA ILE A 544 -34.49 1.27 15.29
C ILE A 544 -34.37 2.66 14.65
N ALA A 545 -35.05 3.68 15.19
CA ALA A 545 -34.97 5.03 14.65
C ALA A 545 -33.53 5.56 14.65
N ALA A 546 -32.76 5.32 15.72
CA ALA A 546 -31.37 5.74 15.81
C ALA A 546 -30.51 5.04 14.76
N GLY A 547 -30.68 3.73 14.59
CA GLY A 547 -30.02 2.95 13.54
C GLY A 547 -30.36 3.48 12.14
N LEU A 548 -31.64 3.67 11.82
CA LEU A 548 -32.09 4.17 10.52
C LEU A 548 -31.57 5.58 10.23
N THR A 549 -31.60 6.48 11.21
CA THR A 549 -31.03 7.82 11.06
C THR A 549 -29.51 7.74 10.85
N ALA A 550 -28.80 6.87 11.58
CA ALA A 550 -27.38 6.69 11.40
C ALA A 550 -27.02 6.16 10.00
N SER A 551 -27.74 5.15 9.49
CA SER A 551 -27.55 4.67 8.12
C SER A 551 -27.89 5.71 7.07
N ALA A 552 -28.96 6.49 7.28
CA ALA A 552 -29.32 7.55 6.36
C ALA A 552 -28.21 8.61 6.26
N LEU A 553 -27.69 9.05 7.41
CA LEU A 553 -26.56 9.98 7.49
C LEU A 553 -25.27 9.39 6.89
N ALA A 554 -25.04 8.09 7.03
CA ALA A 554 -23.84 7.44 6.53
C ALA A 554 -23.85 7.29 5.02
N VAL A 555 -24.93 6.71 4.46
CA VAL A 555 -24.93 6.21 3.09
C VAL A 555 -26.13 6.63 2.23
N LEU A 556 -27.16 7.31 2.76
CA LEU A 556 -28.31 7.76 1.94
C LEU A 556 -28.40 9.27 1.73
N LEU A 557 -27.57 10.05 2.42
CA LEU A 557 -27.54 11.51 2.33
C LEU A 557 -26.15 11.96 1.89
N GLY A 558 -26.11 13.09 1.16
CA GLY A 558 -24.87 13.80 0.89
C GLY A 558 -24.66 14.95 1.86
N ASN A 559 -23.68 15.80 1.54
CA ASN A 559 -23.49 17.06 2.25
C ASN A 559 -24.43 18.15 1.70
N LEU A 560 -24.28 19.40 2.17
CA LEU A 560 -25.15 20.51 1.77
C LEU A 560 -24.69 21.22 0.46
N GLY A 561 -23.71 20.64 -0.25
CA GLY A 561 -23.02 21.27 -1.37
C GLY A 561 -23.91 21.56 -2.59
N GLU A 562 -24.93 20.75 -2.83
CA GLU A 562 -25.86 20.95 -3.96
C GLU A 562 -26.64 22.25 -3.88
N VAL A 563 -26.89 22.75 -2.67
CA VAL A 563 -27.50 24.08 -2.50
C VAL A 563 -26.60 25.15 -3.12
N GLY A 564 -25.28 25.00 -2.99
CA GLY A 564 -24.30 25.87 -3.63
C GLY A 564 -24.29 25.77 -5.15
N VAL A 565 -24.45 24.57 -5.71
CA VAL A 565 -24.55 24.36 -7.17
C VAL A 565 -25.76 25.12 -7.74
N VAL A 566 -26.93 24.97 -7.11
CA VAL A 566 -28.15 25.66 -7.53
C VAL A 566 -28.03 27.18 -7.38
N ILE A 567 -27.51 27.67 -6.25
CA ILE A 567 -27.29 29.12 -6.02
C ILE A 567 -26.32 29.70 -7.04
N ASN A 568 -25.22 29.00 -7.34
CA ASN A 568 -24.25 29.44 -8.34
C ASN A 568 -24.87 29.48 -9.75
N ALA A 569 -25.70 28.51 -10.10
CA ALA A 569 -26.41 28.49 -11.37
C ALA A 569 -27.36 29.69 -11.51
N TRP A 570 -28.12 29.99 -10.45
CA TRP A 570 -29.00 31.18 -10.40
C TRP A 570 -28.18 32.47 -10.54
N TYR A 571 -27.06 32.58 -9.84
CA TYR A 571 -26.20 33.77 -9.92
C TYR A 571 -25.61 33.96 -11.33
N ARG A 572 -25.12 32.89 -11.97
CA ARG A 572 -24.56 32.91 -13.33
C ARG A 572 -25.60 33.22 -14.42
N ALA A 573 -26.86 32.87 -14.21
CA ALA A 573 -27.95 33.18 -15.14
C ALA A 573 -28.46 34.63 -15.03
N GLY A 574 -28.16 35.30 -13.90
CA GLY A 574 -28.51 36.70 -13.66
C GLY A 574 -27.64 37.67 -14.45
N ASP A 575 -28.18 38.86 -14.72
CA ASP A 575 -27.42 39.92 -15.37
C ASP A 575 -26.29 40.44 -14.46
N ALA A 576 -25.04 40.31 -14.92
CA ALA A 576 -23.85 40.72 -14.18
C ALA A 576 -23.83 42.22 -13.85
N THR A 577 -24.55 43.06 -14.60
CA THR A 577 -24.64 44.50 -14.31
C THR A 577 -25.37 44.78 -13.00
N LEU A 578 -26.35 43.95 -12.63
CA LEU A 578 -27.07 44.06 -11.35
C LEU A 578 -26.13 43.82 -10.16
N GLY A 579 -25.17 42.89 -10.31
CA GLY A 579 -24.17 42.53 -9.31
C GLY A 579 -23.28 43.69 -8.84
N THR A 580 -23.15 44.73 -9.65
CA THR A 580 -22.32 45.91 -9.34
C THR A 580 -22.97 46.88 -8.34
N THR A 581 -24.26 46.72 -8.04
CA THR A 581 -24.96 47.56 -7.07
C THR A 581 -24.48 47.23 -5.65
N PRO A 582 -23.96 48.19 -4.87
CA PRO A 582 -23.48 47.92 -3.51
C PRO A 582 -24.56 47.29 -2.63
N LEU A 583 -24.16 46.33 -1.79
CA LEU A 583 -24.96 45.62 -0.78
C LEU A 583 -26.08 44.70 -1.31
N ILE A 584 -26.87 45.13 -2.30
CA ILE A 584 -28.03 44.37 -2.80
C ILE A 584 -27.82 43.77 -4.19
N GLY A 585 -26.83 44.24 -4.95
CA GLY A 585 -26.60 43.83 -6.33
C GLY A 585 -26.46 42.32 -6.54
N PRO A 586 -25.60 41.63 -5.76
CA PRO A 586 -25.46 40.18 -5.87
C PRO A 586 -26.77 39.42 -5.59
N LEU A 587 -27.60 39.93 -4.67
CA LEU A 587 -28.90 39.35 -4.36
C LEU A 587 -29.89 39.58 -5.51
N LEU A 588 -29.93 40.79 -6.09
CA LEU A 588 -30.77 41.09 -7.25
C LEU A 588 -30.38 40.24 -8.47
N GLN A 589 -29.08 40.07 -8.72
CA GLN A 589 -28.56 39.20 -9.77
C GLN A 589 -28.99 37.75 -9.55
N LEU A 590 -28.81 37.22 -8.34
CA LEU A 590 -29.22 35.86 -7.96
C LEU A 590 -30.72 35.64 -8.19
N LEU A 591 -31.56 36.54 -7.68
CA LEU A 591 -33.02 36.42 -7.79
C LEU A 591 -33.48 36.51 -9.25
N GLN A 592 -32.94 37.46 -10.02
CA GLN A 592 -33.27 37.59 -11.44
C GLN A 592 -32.90 36.33 -12.23
N GLY A 593 -31.69 35.79 -12.02
CA GLY A 593 -31.27 34.56 -12.70
C GLY A 593 -32.10 33.34 -12.28
N GLY A 594 -32.50 33.25 -11.02
CA GLY A 594 -33.47 32.26 -10.55
C GLY A 594 -34.81 32.35 -11.27
N PHE A 595 -35.40 33.55 -11.40
CA PHE A 595 -36.63 33.75 -12.17
C PHE A 595 -36.48 33.41 -13.66
N ARG A 596 -35.31 33.65 -14.26
CA ARG A 596 -35.03 33.27 -15.66
C ARG A 596 -35.00 31.75 -15.85
N ILE A 597 -34.33 31.03 -14.96
CA ILE A 597 -34.28 29.57 -14.98
C ILE A 597 -35.68 28.99 -14.76
N LEU A 598 -36.41 29.47 -13.74
CA LEU A 598 -37.80 29.06 -13.48
C LEU A 598 -38.75 29.41 -14.63
N GLY A 599 -38.46 30.48 -15.38
CA GLY A 599 -39.17 30.87 -16.60
C GLY A 599 -38.83 30.05 -17.85
N GLY A 600 -37.99 29.01 -17.73
CA GLY A 600 -37.68 28.06 -18.80
C GLY A 600 -36.30 28.21 -19.44
N GLN A 601 -35.44 29.12 -18.96
CA GLN A 601 -34.05 29.15 -19.43
C GLN A 601 -33.25 27.95 -18.89
N PRO A 602 -32.42 27.29 -19.72
CA PRO A 602 -31.54 26.23 -19.25
C PRO A 602 -30.60 26.73 -18.15
N ALA A 603 -30.46 25.96 -17.07
CA ALA A 603 -29.52 26.28 -16.00
C ALA A 603 -28.07 26.13 -16.53
N PRO A 604 -27.19 27.13 -16.29
CA PRO A 604 -25.80 27.10 -16.76
C PRO A 604 -24.93 26.20 -15.85
N ILE A 605 -25.25 24.91 -15.83
CA ILE A 605 -24.62 23.89 -14.98
C ILE A 605 -23.92 22.88 -15.90
N TYR A 606 -22.61 22.72 -15.73
CA TYR A 606 -21.89 21.65 -16.41
C TYR A 606 -22.28 20.31 -15.77
N PRO A 607 -22.56 19.22 -16.52
CA PRO A 607 -23.02 17.96 -15.94
C PRO A 607 -22.12 17.40 -14.81
N GLY A 608 -20.81 17.64 -14.88
CA GLY A 608 -19.85 17.30 -13.83
C GLY A 608 -20.07 18.01 -12.50
N ASP A 609 -20.63 19.23 -12.51
CA ASP A 609 -20.79 20.06 -11.32
C ASP A 609 -21.78 19.44 -10.33
N TRP A 610 -22.75 18.66 -10.80
CA TRP A 610 -23.76 17.94 -10.01
C TRP A 610 -23.19 16.84 -9.11
N PHE A 611 -21.95 16.41 -9.31
CA PHE A 611 -21.32 15.42 -8.44
C PHE A 611 -19.98 15.87 -7.89
N TRP A 612 -19.14 16.57 -8.68
CA TRP A 612 -17.81 16.99 -8.23
C TRP A 612 -17.85 18.13 -7.20
N THR A 613 -18.71 19.13 -7.39
CA THR A 613 -18.73 20.34 -6.55
C THR A 613 -18.93 20.01 -5.07
N ALA A 614 -19.84 19.07 -4.77
CA ALA A 614 -20.10 18.63 -3.40
C ALA A 614 -18.88 17.93 -2.76
N SER A 615 -18.04 17.26 -3.55
CA SER A 615 -16.79 16.61 -3.09
C SER A 615 -15.58 17.54 -3.09
N ARG A 616 -15.74 18.80 -3.48
CA ARG A 616 -14.70 19.83 -3.57
C ARG A 616 -15.13 21.08 -2.80
N ALA A 617 -15.68 20.86 -1.60
CA ALA A 617 -16.31 21.91 -0.81
C ALA A 617 -15.31 22.88 -0.15
N ILE A 618 -14.02 22.52 -0.09
CA ILE A 618 -12.97 23.37 0.48
C ILE A 618 -12.30 24.18 -0.64
N ASN A 619 -12.25 25.49 -0.44
CA ASN A 619 -11.53 26.41 -1.34
C ASN A 619 -10.03 26.31 -1.09
N ALA A 620 -9.25 26.41 -2.17
CA ALA A 620 -7.78 26.44 -2.14
C ALA A 620 -7.28 27.67 -2.90
N TYR A 621 -6.10 28.17 -2.56
CA TYR A 621 -5.49 29.28 -3.29
C TYR A 621 -5.01 28.83 -4.67
N GLN A 622 -4.84 29.78 -5.59
CA GLN A 622 -4.34 29.48 -6.93
C GLN A 622 -2.94 28.85 -6.84
N GLY A 623 -2.76 27.68 -7.47
CA GLY A 623 -1.52 26.89 -7.40
C GLY A 623 -1.48 25.84 -6.28
N GLU A 624 -2.44 25.87 -5.33
CA GLU A 624 -2.62 24.82 -4.34
C GLU A 624 -3.55 23.72 -4.88
N ALA A 625 -3.20 22.46 -4.63
CA ALA A 625 -4.07 21.34 -4.96
C ALA A 625 -5.35 21.37 -4.11
N GLN A 626 -6.52 21.41 -4.76
CA GLN A 626 -7.80 21.53 -4.06
C GLN A 626 -8.10 20.29 -3.20
N PRO A 627 -8.39 20.42 -1.89
CA PRO A 627 -8.69 19.27 -1.06
C PRO A 627 -9.94 18.50 -1.50
N ILE A 628 -9.86 17.18 -1.39
CA ILE A 628 -10.95 16.24 -1.69
C ILE A 628 -11.78 16.02 -0.41
N THR A 629 -13.08 16.32 -0.46
CA THR A 629 -14.04 16.15 0.64
C THR A 629 -15.14 15.18 0.27
N GLU A 630 -14.75 13.99 -0.18
CA GLU A 630 -15.70 12.92 -0.47
C GLU A 630 -16.43 12.44 0.79
N PHE A 631 -17.60 11.87 0.56
CA PHE A 631 -18.45 11.23 1.55
C PHE A 631 -19.04 9.96 0.94
N PRO A 632 -19.52 8.98 1.74
CA PRO A 632 -19.80 7.65 1.23
C PRO A 632 -20.72 7.59 0.00
N PHE A 633 -21.82 8.37 -0.04
CA PHE A 633 -22.69 8.38 -1.22
C PHE A 633 -21.96 8.83 -2.50
N PHE A 634 -21.12 9.87 -2.44
CA PHE A 634 -20.29 10.28 -3.58
C PHE A 634 -19.43 9.11 -4.06
N THR A 635 -18.70 8.50 -3.13
CA THR A 635 -17.76 7.41 -3.42
C THR A 635 -18.47 6.21 -4.08
N PHE A 636 -19.62 5.80 -3.54
CA PHE A 636 -20.42 4.70 -4.11
C PHE A 636 -21.11 5.06 -5.44
N LEU A 637 -21.48 6.33 -5.65
CA LEU A 637 -22.04 6.81 -6.90
C LEU A 637 -20.98 6.86 -8.00
N TYR A 638 -19.81 7.39 -7.69
CA TYR A 638 -18.68 7.46 -8.61
C TYR A 638 -18.24 6.05 -9.01
N GLY A 639 -18.11 5.16 -8.02
CA GLY A 639 -17.97 3.72 -8.24
C GLY A 639 -16.53 3.25 -8.46
N ASP A 640 -15.54 4.04 -8.04
CA ASP A 640 -14.15 3.60 -7.94
C ASP A 640 -14.03 2.65 -6.75
N LEU A 641 -13.59 1.42 -6.98
CA LEU A 641 -13.44 0.38 -5.96
C LEU A 641 -12.12 0.59 -5.19
N HIS A 642 -11.90 1.83 -4.80
CA HIS A 642 -10.66 2.30 -4.20
C HIS A 642 -10.55 1.87 -2.73
N ALA A 643 -9.32 1.89 -2.21
CA ALA A 643 -8.96 1.46 -0.85
C ALA A 643 -9.89 1.99 0.27
N HIS A 644 -10.20 3.29 0.24
CA HIS A 644 -11.02 3.95 1.28
C HIS A 644 -12.49 3.50 1.25
N MET A 645 -13.03 3.10 0.09
CA MET A 645 -14.38 2.56 -0.02
C MET A 645 -14.46 1.18 0.61
N ILE A 646 -13.48 0.32 0.30
CA ILE A 646 -13.40 -1.05 0.83
C ILE A 646 -13.20 -1.03 2.35
N SER A 647 -12.49 -0.02 2.87
CA SER A 647 -12.24 0.10 4.31
C SER A 647 -13.46 0.56 5.12
N LEU A 648 -14.47 1.22 4.53
CA LEU A 648 -15.68 1.69 5.24
C LEU A 648 -16.33 0.62 6.15
N PRO A 649 -16.71 -0.57 5.66
CA PRO A 649 -17.29 -1.60 6.53
C PRO A 649 -16.29 -2.18 7.55
N LEU A 650 -14.99 -2.23 7.23
CA LEU A 650 -13.95 -2.72 8.13
C LEU A 650 -13.71 -1.75 9.30
N MET A 651 -13.76 -0.44 9.04
CA MET A 651 -13.72 0.61 10.06
C MET A 651 -14.89 0.46 11.04
N VAL A 652 -16.09 0.19 10.52
CA VAL A 652 -17.28 -0.01 11.35
C VAL A 652 -17.18 -1.31 12.17
N LEU A 653 -16.56 -2.36 11.64
CA LEU A 653 -16.26 -3.58 12.40
C LEU A 653 -15.26 -3.32 13.54
N ALA A 654 -14.18 -2.60 13.29
CA ALA A 654 -13.20 -2.20 14.31
C ALA A 654 -13.84 -1.32 15.40
N LEU A 655 -14.69 -0.36 14.99
CA LEU A 655 -15.47 0.46 15.92
C LEU A 655 -16.44 -0.40 16.75
N GLY A 656 -17.10 -1.37 16.15
CA GLY A 656 -17.99 -2.31 16.83
C GLY A 656 -17.29 -3.16 17.87
N TRP A 657 -16.07 -3.61 17.58
CA TRP A 657 -15.21 -4.29 18.55
C TRP A 657 -14.86 -3.35 19.72
N ALA A 658 -14.42 -2.12 19.45
CA ALA A 658 -14.05 -1.15 20.47
C ALA A 658 -15.25 -0.77 21.39
N ILE A 659 -16.41 -0.52 20.80
CA ILE A 659 -17.65 -0.24 21.54
C ILE A 659 -18.07 -1.46 22.36
N SER A 660 -18.03 -2.67 21.78
CA SER A 660 -18.34 -3.90 22.50
C SER A 660 -17.44 -4.07 23.74
N LEU A 661 -16.14 -3.86 23.60
CA LEU A 661 -15.18 -3.96 24.70
C LEU A 661 -15.49 -2.93 25.79
N ALA A 662 -15.76 -1.68 25.39
CA ALA A 662 -16.10 -0.61 26.33
C ALA A 662 -17.41 -0.89 27.08
N LEU A 663 -18.45 -1.39 26.41
CA LEU A 663 -19.72 -1.75 27.04
C LEU A 663 -19.60 -2.99 27.94
N LEU A 664 -18.79 -3.97 27.53
CA LEU A 664 -18.53 -5.16 28.33
C LEU A 664 -17.89 -4.82 29.68
N ALA A 665 -16.99 -3.83 29.71
CA ALA A 665 -16.34 -3.35 30.92
C ALA A 665 -17.34 -2.94 32.02
N TYR A 666 -18.50 -2.43 31.63
CA TYR A 666 -19.54 -2.00 32.56
C TYR A 666 -20.42 -3.15 33.05
N ASN A 667 -20.70 -4.13 32.19
CA ASN A 667 -21.54 -5.28 32.52
C ASN A 667 -20.84 -6.30 33.44
N LEU A 668 -19.51 -6.35 33.41
CA LEU A 668 -18.73 -7.15 34.33
C LEU A 668 -18.66 -6.41 35.67
N SER A 669 -19.52 -6.76 36.62
CA SER A 669 -19.39 -6.31 38.01
C SER A 669 -18.10 -6.89 38.60
N PHE A 670 -16.97 -6.21 38.41
CA PHE A 670 -15.69 -6.64 38.97
C PHE A 670 -15.79 -6.59 40.51
N PRO A 671 -15.59 -7.71 41.23
CA PRO A 671 -15.56 -7.68 42.69
C PRO A 671 -14.46 -6.72 43.15
N ARG A 672 -14.79 -5.78 44.05
CA ARG A 672 -13.78 -4.89 44.67
C ARG A 672 -12.67 -5.77 45.27
N ARG A 673 -11.48 -5.73 44.67
CA ARG A 673 -10.30 -6.47 45.14
C ARG A 673 -10.00 -6.01 46.57
N ARG A 674 -10.14 -6.91 47.54
CA ARG A 674 -9.67 -6.70 48.91
C ARG A 674 -8.15 -6.61 48.85
N GLU A 675 -7.58 -5.53 49.38
CA GLU A 675 -6.14 -5.31 49.45
C GLU A 675 -5.45 -6.53 50.08
N SER A 676 -4.69 -7.29 49.28
CA SER A 676 -3.71 -8.24 49.80
C SER A 676 -2.33 -7.74 49.43
N ASN A 677 -1.54 -7.48 50.45
CA ASN A 677 -0.19 -6.94 50.38
C ASN A 677 0.74 -7.73 49.43
N GLY A 678 1.47 -6.99 48.60
CA GLY A 678 2.93 -7.14 48.53
C GLY A 678 3.54 -8.37 47.85
N ARG A 679 2.99 -8.90 46.76
CA ARG A 679 3.78 -9.72 45.82
C ARG A 679 3.69 -9.19 44.39
N LEU A 680 4.82 -8.63 43.97
CA LEU A 680 5.14 -8.18 42.63
C LEU A 680 5.32 -9.44 41.75
N TRP A 681 4.71 -9.42 40.56
CA TRP A 681 4.83 -10.39 39.46
C TRP A 681 4.00 -11.70 39.57
N ILE A 682 3.17 -11.90 38.53
CA ILE A 682 2.31 -13.06 38.21
C ILE A 682 1.06 -13.23 39.10
N PRO A 683 0.00 -12.46 38.83
CA PRO A 683 -1.27 -13.10 38.46
C PRO A 683 -2.07 -12.29 37.41
N ALA A 684 -1.45 -11.96 36.28
CA ALA A 684 -2.17 -11.36 35.14
C ALA A 684 -3.11 -12.39 34.44
N PHE A 685 -2.84 -13.68 34.59
CA PHE A 685 -3.59 -14.76 33.94
C PHE A 685 -4.50 -15.59 34.85
N ALA A 686 -4.24 -15.64 36.17
CA ALA A 686 -4.87 -16.63 37.07
C ALA A 686 -6.21 -16.19 37.70
N GLY A 687 -6.56 -14.91 37.66
CA GLY A 687 -7.75 -14.36 38.36
C GLY A 687 -9.05 -14.35 37.55
N MET A 688 -9.11 -15.00 36.38
CA MET A 688 -10.31 -15.00 35.52
C MET A 688 -10.91 -16.40 35.42
N THR A 689 -11.97 -16.64 36.19
CA THR A 689 -12.86 -17.80 36.03
C THR A 689 -13.64 -17.79 34.69
N HIS A 690 -13.24 -16.95 33.72
CA HIS A 690 -13.74 -16.84 32.33
C HIS A 690 -12.59 -16.86 31.29
N GLY A 691 -11.51 -17.60 31.58
CA GLY A 691 -10.16 -17.50 30.96
C GLY A 691 -9.97 -17.67 29.45
N ALA A 692 -11.01 -17.83 28.62
CA ALA A 692 -10.87 -17.91 27.15
C ALA A 692 -11.30 -16.64 26.40
N ALA A 693 -11.92 -15.66 27.05
CA ALA A 693 -12.58 -14.54 26.35
C ALA A 693 -11.65 -13.38 25.98
N LEU A 694 -10.68 -13.01 26.83
CA LEU A 694 -9.81 -11.85 26.58
C LEU A 694 -8.79 -12.09 25.44
N PRO A 695 -8.09 -13.24 25.36
CA PRO A 695 -7.20 -13.50 24.24
C PRO A 695 -7.93 -13.47 22.88
N LEU A 696 -9.13 -14.04 22.83
CA LEU A 696 -9.96 -14.00 21.62
C LEU A 696 -10.42 -12.57 21.28
N GLN A 697 -10.69 -11.72 22.28
CA GLN A 697 -10.98 -10.30 22.06
C GLN A 697 -9.77 -9.52 21.56
N LEU A 698 -8.57 -9.80 22.08
CA LEU A 698 -7.33 -9.19 21.60
C LEU A 698 -7.00 -9.64 20.18
N LEU A 699 -7.18 -10.93 19.87
CA LEU A 699 -6.99 -11.46 18.51
C LEU A 699 -7.97 -10.80 17.53
N MET A 700 -9.25 -10.71 17.90
CA MET A 700 -10.27 -10.01 17.10
C MET A 700 -9.91 -8.53 16.91
N GLY A 701 -9.48 -7.84 17.97
CA GLY A 701 -9.03 -6.45 17.91
C GLY A 701 -7.83 -6.29 16.98
N GLY A 702 -6.80 -7.11 17.17
CA GLY A 702 -5.60 -7.15 16.32
C GLY A 702 -5.93 -7.40 14.86
N LEU A 703 -6.82 -8.35 14.56
CA LEU A 703 -7.28 -8.62 13.19
C LEU A 703 -8.01 -7.41 12.57
N THR A 704 -8.97 -6.83 13.29
CA THR A 704 -9.79 -5.71 12.78
C THR A 704 -9.05 -4.37 12.68
N ILE A 705 -8.02 -4.15 13.50
CA ILE A 705 -7.15 -2.98 13.40
C ILE A 705 -6.06 -3.21 12.35
N GLY A 706 -5.43 -4.38 12.36
CA GLY A 706 -4.38 -4.75 11.41
C GLY A 706 -4.85 -4.74 9.96
N VAL A 707 -6.09 -5.19 9.70
CA VAL A 707 -6.64 -5.18 8.33
C VAL A 707 -6.74 -3.77 7.74
N LEU A 708 -7.02 -2.77 8.58
CA LEU A 708 -7.09 -1.38 8.11
C LEU A 708 -5.74 -0.92 7.58
N ARG A 709 -4.62 -1.39 8.14
CA ARG A 709 -3.28 -1.09 7.61
C ARG A 709 -3.09 -1.61 6.18
N ALA A 710 -3.56 -2.83 5.92
CA ALA A 710 -3.41 -3.49 4.63
C ALA A 710 -4.45 -3.07 3.57
N THR A 711 -5.59 -2.51 4.00
CA THR A 711 -6.66 -2.02 3.10
C THR A 711 -6.62 -0.51 2.86
N ASN A 712 -6.31 0.30 3.87
CA ASN A 712 -6.13 1.75 3.75
C ASN A 712 -5.34 2.28 4.95
N ILE A 713 -4.02 2.45 4.78
CA ILE A 713 -3.09 2.72 5.90
C ILE A 713 -3.46 3.95 6.75
N ALA A 714 -4.14 4.95 6.18
CA ALA A 714 -4.55 6.16 6.91
C ALA A 714 -5.61 5.88 7.99
N ASP A 715 -6.31 4.75 7.92
CA ASP A 715 -7.31 4.34 8.91
C ASP A 715 -6.65 3.71 10.15
N SER A 716 -5.52 3.03 9.97
CA SER A 716 -4.84 2.28 11.05
C SER A 716 -4.51 3.14 12.28
N PRO A 717 -3.93 4.35 12.18
CA PRO A 717 -3.62 5.18 13.36
C PRO A 717 -4.86 5.55 14.18
N THR A 718 -5.93 6.02 13.53
CA THR A 718 -7.17 6.43 14.19
C THR A 718 -7.79 5.28 14.97
N PHE A 719 -7.92 4.10 14.35
CA PHE A 719 -8.53 2.95 14.99
C PHE A 719 -7.62 2.26 16.02
N SER A 720 -6.30 2.40 15.90
CA SER A 720 -5.34 2.02 16.95
C SER A 720 -5.55 2.85 18.22
N VAL A 721 -5.71 4.17 18.08
CA VAL A 721 -6.00 5.07 19.21
C VAL A 721 -7.37 4.76 19.82
N ILE A 722 -8.42 4.59 19.01
CA ILE A 722 -9.75 4.21 19.49
C ILE A 722 -9.70 2.87 20.24
N GLY A 723 -8.94 1.89 19.73
CA GLY A 723 -8.75 0.60 20.37
C GLY A 723 -8.00 0.71 21.71
N ALA A 724 -6.93 1.50 21.76
CA ALA A 724 -6.18 1.77 22.98
C ALA A 724 -7.04 2.49 24.04
N LEU A 725 -7.92 3.40 23.62
CA LEU A 725 -8.88 4.09 24.51
C LEU A 725 -9.98 3.15 25.02
N ALA A 726 -10.49 2.25 24.17
CA ALA A 726 -11.43 1.21 24.59
C ALA A 726 -10.79 0.25 25.60
N MET A 727 -9.53 -0.12 25.38
CA MET A 727 -8.75 -0.93 26.32
C MET A 727 -8.50 -0.19 27.63
N LEU A 728 -8.11 1.09 27.57
CA LEU A 728 -7.95 1.94 28.74
C LEU A 728 -9.24 1.98 29.57
N PHE A 729 -10.38 2.20 28.91
CA PHE A 729 -11.67 2.22 29.57
C PHE A 729 -11.99 0.88 30.23
N TYR A 730 -11.71 -0.23 29.54
CA TYR A 730 -11.90 -1.58 30.09
C TYR A 730 -11.07 -1.82 31.35
N VAL A 731 -9.77 -1.53 31.32
CA VAL A 731 -8.87 -1.71 32.46
C VAL A 731 -9.23 -0.72 33.59
N TYR A 732 -9.56 0.52 33.26
CA TYR A 732 -9.98 1.52 34.25
C TYR A 732 -11.20 1.05 35.05
N GLN A 733 -12.20 0.45 34.39
CA GLN A 733 -13.37 -0.11 35.08
C GLN A 733 -13.01 -1.37 35.89
N LYS A 734 -12.12 -2.23 35.37
CA LYS A 734 -11.59 -3.40 36.11
C LYS A 734 -10.95 -3.01 37.45
N TYR A 735 -10.29 -1.86 37.50
CA TYR A 735 -9.66 -1.31 38.71
C TYR A 735 -10.60 -0.43 39.55
N GLY A 736 -11.92 -0.53 39.34
CA GLY A 736 -12.91 0.19 40.14
C GLY A 736 -12.90 1.71 39.90
N SER A 737 -12.59 2.13 38.67
CA SER A 737 -12.57 3.53 38.23
C SER A 737 -11.54 4.38 38.99
N ARG A 738 -10.41 3.79 39.36
CA ARG A 738 -9.30 4.48 40.04
C ARG A 738 -8.01 4.36 39.23
N TRP A 739 -7.31 5.48 39.09
CA TRP A 739 -5.98 5.51 38.52
C TRP A 739 -4.98 4.87 39.50
N SER A 740 -4.20 3.91 39.01
CA SER A 740 -3.13 3.27 39.79
C SER A 740 -2.01 2.81 38.86
N LEU A 741 -0.77 2.73 39.35
CA LEU A 741 0.37 2.29 38.54
C LEU A 741 0.19 0.88 37.96
N PRO A 742 -0.36 -0.11 38.68
CA PRO A 742 -0.67 -1.43 38.10
C PRO A 742 -1.71 -1.37 36.98
N MET A 743 -2.71 -0.48 37.07
CA MET A 743 -3.70 -0.28 36.01
C MET A 743 -3.05 0.26 34.74
N VAL A 744 -2.17 1.26 34.88
CA VAL A 744 -1.42 1.83 33.75
C VAL A 744 -0.50 0.78 33.12
N GLY A 745 0.19 -0.03 33.95
CA GLY A 745 1.01 -1.14 33.48
C GLY A 745 0.21 -2.21 32.73
N GLU A 746 -0.96 -2.62 33.23
CA GLU A 746 -1.83 -3.57 32.53
C GLU A 746 -2.37 -3.00 31.21
N TRP A 747 -2.81 -1.74 31.20
CA TRP A 747 -3.25 -1.08 29.98
C TRP A 747 -2.13 -0.98 28.94
N GLY A 748 -0.92 -0.59 29.35
CA GLY A 748 0.26 -0.51 28.50
C GLY A 748 0.59 -1.86 27.87
N LEU A 749 0.60 -2.93 28.69
CA LEU A 749 0.85 -4.30 28.21
C LEU A 749 -0.24 -4.77 27.23
N LEU A 750 -1.52 -4.62 27.56
CA LEU A 750 -2.61 -5.07 26.69
C LEU A 750 -2.67 -4.29 25.38
N THR A 751 -2.35 -2.99 25.43
CA THR A 751 -2.24 -2.15 24.23
C THR A 751 -1.04 -2.58 23.38
N ALA A 752 0.11 -2.84 23.99
CA ALA A 752 1.29 -3.36 23.28
C ALA A 752 1.00 -4.71 22.61
N VAL A 753 0.32 -5.64 23.31
CA VAL A 753 -0.11 -6.92 22.74
C VAL A 753 -1.09 -6.73 21.59
N LEU A 754 -2.07 -5.84 21.74
CA LEU A 754 -3.04 -5.52 20.67
C LEU A 754 -2.33 -5.01 19.41
N LEU A 755 -1.41 -4.05 19.56
CA LEU A 755 -0.66 -3.47 18.44
C LEU A 755 0.30 -4.49 17.83
N LEU A 756 0.97 -5.30 18.65
CA LEU A 756 1.83 -6.39 18.18
C LEU A 756 1.02 -7.40 17.36
N LEU A 757 -0.17 -7.81 17.82
CA LEU A 757 -1.05 -8.69 17.05
C LEU A 757 -1.49 -8.05 15.73
N ALA A 758 -1.82 -6.75 15.74
CA ALA A 758 -2.19 -6.03 14.51
C ALA A 758 -1.07 -6.02 13.47
N GLN A 759 0.20 -5.97 13.92
CA GLN A 759 1.36 -6.07 13.03
C GLN A 759 1.63 -7.52 12.59
N LEU A 760 1.72 -8.46 13.54
CA LEU A 760 2.06 -9.86 13.25
C LEU A 760 1.05 -10.55 12.32
N LEU A 761 -0.25 -10.28 12.50
CA LEU A 761 -1.28 -10.87 11.66
C LEU A 761 -1.19 -10.43 10.20
N PHE A 762 -0.56 -9.29 9.92
CA PHE A 762 -0.39 -8.72 8.58
C PHE A 762 1.09 -8.57 8.18
N ALA A 763 2.01 -9.26 8.85
CA ALA A 763 3.45 -9.17 8.59
C ALA A 763 3.82 -9.42 7.12
N PRO A 764 3.26 -10.44 6.42
CA PRO A 764 3.59 -10.65 5.00
C PRO A 764 3.19 -9.48 4.09
N PHE A 765 2.15 -8.72 4.43
CA PHE A 765 1.82 -7.49 3.69
C PHE A 765 2.84 -6.39 3.99
N ILE A 766 3.21 -6.21 5.26
CA ILE A 766 4.12 -5.16 5.71
C ILE A 766 5.54 -5.36 5.15
N GLU A 767 6.00 -6.60 5.06
CA GLU A 767 7.31 -6.96 4.51
C GLU A 767 7.40 -6.70 3.00
N ASN A 768 6.28 -6.77 2.27
CA ASN A 768 6.21 -6.60 0.82
C ASN A 768 5.54 -5.27 0.41
N TYR A 769 5.56 -4.26 1.28
CA TYR A 769 4.96 -2.95 1.01
C TYR A 769 5.94 -1.82 1.31
N GLY A 770 6.40 -1.16 0.24
CA GLY A 770 7.22 0.04 0.31
C GLY A 770 6.40 1.28 0.67
N PHE A 771 6.71 1.91 1.80
CA PHE A 771 5.95 3.03 2.35
C PHE A 771 6.65 4.38 2.13
N ALA A 772 6.31 5.08 1.05
CA ALA A 772 6.95 6.35 0.66
C ALA A 772 6.56 7.56 1.55
N TYR A 773 5.32 7.60 2.06
CA TYR A 773 4.75 8.78 2.73
C TYR A 773 4.55 8.57 4.24
N GLY A 774 5.65 8.37 4.97
CA GLY A 774 5.62 7.97 6.38
C GLY A 774 5.72 9.05 7.44
N SER A 775 5.94 10.31 7.06
CA SER A 775 6.15 11.42 8.00
C SER A 775 4.98 12.42 8.00
N ILE A 776 4.79 13.07 9.16
CA ILE A 776 3.77 14.10 9.35
C ILE A 776 4.47 15.47 9.32
N GLY A 777 3.97 16.38 8.50
CA GLY A 777 4.38 17.78 8.43
C GLY A 777 3.31 18.73 8.95
N LEU A 778 3.67 20.00 9.14
CA LEU A 778 2.73 21.08 9.44
C LEU A 778 2.13 21.63 8.14
N TRP A 779 0.83 21.93 8.17
CA TRP A 779 0.14 22.55 7.05
C TRP A 779 0.28 24.07 7.08
N GLU A 780 0.80 24.66 6.02
CA GLU A 780 1.00 26.12 5.92
C GLU A 780 0.10 26.80 4.87
N GLY A 781 -0.61 26.04 4.04
CA GLY A 781 -1.49 26.57 2.99
C GLY A 781 -2.88 27.00 3.47
N SER A 782 -3.84 27.05 2.54
CA SER A 782 -5.21 27.51 2.81
C SER A 782 -5.86 26.77 3.98
N LYS A 783 -6.64 27.46 4.83
CA LYS A 783 -7.38 26.85 5.93
C LYS A 783 -8.87 26.75 5.59
N THR A 784 -9.57 25.80 6.20
CA THR A 784 -10.99 25.59 5.91
C THR A 784 -11.82 26.74 6.49
N TYR A 785 -12.63 27.38 5.66
CA TYR A 785 -13.59 28.39 6.12
C TYR A 785 -14.76 27.75 6.86
N LEU A 786 -15.34 28.48 7.81
CA LEU A 786 -16.47 27.98 8.59
C LEU A 786 -17.67 27.60 7.71
N PHE A 787 -17.95 28.36 6.66
CA PHE A 787 -19.04 28.03 5.73
C PHE A 787 -18.80 26.68 5.03
N ASN A 788 -17.60 26.42 4.55
CA ASN A 788 -17.23 25.14 3.92
C ASN A 788 -17.40 23.98 4.92
N TYR A 789 -16.96 24.17 6.16
CA TYR A 789 -17.12 23.19 7.23
C TYR A 789 -18.60 22.90 7.55
N LEU A 790 -19.45 23.95 7.57
CA LEU A 790 -20.90 23.80 7.75
C LEU A 790 -21.58 23.15 6.54
N THR A 791 -21.09 23.38 5.33
CA THR A 791 -21.57 22.67 4.13
C THR A 791 -21.31 21.16 4.25
N ILE A 792 -20.14 20.78 4.76
CA ILE A 792 -19.75 19.37 4.90
C ILE A 792 -20.47 18.71 6.09
N TYR A 793 -20.42 19.32 7.28
CA TYR A 793 -20.85 18.67 8.53
C TYR A 793 -22.09 19.29 9.20
N GLY A 794 -22.73 20.30 8.60
CA GLY A 794 -23.78 21.09 9.25
C GLY A 794 -24.95 20.28 9.81
N LEU A 795 -25.40 19.24 9.09
CA LEU A 795 -26.46 18.34 9.58
C LEU A 795 -26.02 17.53 10.81
N PHE A 796 -24.79 17.03 10.83
CA PHE A 796 -24.23 16.31 11.99
C PHE A 796 -24.07 17.23 13.20
N LEU A 797 -23.51 18.43 12.97
CA LEU A 797 -23.29 19.43 14.00
C LEU A 797 -24.62 19.90 14.61
N PHE A 798 -25.70 19.97 13.82
CA PHE A 798 -27.04 20.28 14.33
C PHE A 798 -27.51 19.26 15.38
N PHE A 799 -27.34 17.95 15.13
CA PHE A 799 -27.68 16.91 16.11
C PHE A 799 -26.78 16.93 17.34
N ILE A 800 -25.46 17.07 17.12
CA ILE A 800 -24.46 17.10 18.20
C ILE A 800 -24.67 18.33 19.09
N ALA A 801 -24.79 19.53 18.52
CA ALA A 801 -25.01 20.75 19.28
C ALA A 801 -26.33 20.69 20.07
N THR A 802 -27.40 20.17 19.46
CA THR A 802 -28.69 19.95 20.16
C THR A 802 -28.51 19.00 21.34
N HIS A 803 -27.76 17.92 21.17
CA HIS A 803 -27.51 16.94 22.22
C HIS A 803 -26.60 17.47 23.34
N LEU A 804 -25.50 18.13 23.01
CA LEU A 804 -24.60 18.74 23.98
C LEU A 804 -25.30 19.85 24.78
N ALA A 805 -26.13 20.68 24.13
CA ALA A 805 -26.95 21.68 24.83
C ALA A 805 -27.96 21.03 25.79
N ARG A 806 -28.55 19.89 25.40
CA ARG A 806 -29.42 19.09 26.28
C ARG A 806 -28.67 18.53 27.47
N GLU A 807 -27.52 17.88 27.26
CA GLU A 807 -26.71 17.28 28.32
C GLU A 807 -26.15 18.32 29.28
N PHE A 808 -25.69 19.47 28.75
CA PHE A 808 -25.25 20.60 29.55
C PHE A 808 -26.39 21.16 30.41
N ARG A 809 -27.58 21.37 29.84
CA ARG A 809 -28.74 21.83 30.61
C ARG A 809 -29.22 20.81 31.65
N ALA A 810 -29.17 19.52 31.34
CA ALA A 810 -29.50 18.48 32.31
C ALA A 810 -28.51 18.51 33.48
N TRP A 811 -27.22 18.73 33.19
CA TRP A 811 -26.20 18.87 34.21
C TRP A 811 -26.39 20.13 35.08
N THR A 812 -26.68 21.30 34.49
CA THR A 812 -26.86 22.53 35.29
C THR A 812 -28.04 22.46 36.26
N ARG A 813 -29.03 21.60 36.01
CA ARG A 813 -30.14 21.35 36.95
C ARG A 813 -29.73 20.58 38.20
N THR A 814 -28.62 19.82 38.14
CA THR A 814 -28.07 19.12 39.30
C THR A 814 -27.23 20.02 40.20
N TRP A 815 -27.00 21.28 39.79
CA TRP A 815 -26.20 22.22 40.56
C TRP A 815 -26.98 22.73 41.77
N THR A 816 -26.53 22.37 42.96
CA THR A 816 -27.05 22.91 44.22
C THR A 816 -26.23 24.12 44.67
N THR A 817 -26.83 25.02 45.44
CA THR A 817 -26.15 26.18 46.03
C THR A 817 -24.95 25.77 46.89
N GLU A 818 -25.09 24.70 47.68
CA GLU A 818 -23.98 24.09 48.45
C GLU A 818 -22.89 23.51 47.55
N GLY A 819 -23.24 22.83 46.45
CA GLY A 819 -22.28 22.30 45.48
C GLY A 819 -21.50 23.40 44.76
N LEU A 820 -22.15 24.51 44.41
CA LEU A 820 -21.51 25.70 43.84
C LEU A 820 -20.59 26.39 44.85
N GLN A 821 -20.96 26.43 46.14
CA GLN A 821 -20.07 26.93 47.20
C GLN A 821 -18.82 26.06 47.37
N LYS A 822 -18.92 24.73 47.22
CA LYS A 822 -17.77 23.81 47.21
C LYS A 822 -16.84 24.03 46.02
N LEU A 823 -17.32 24.64 44.93
CA LEU A 823 -16.50 25.02 43.77
C LEU A 823 -15.79 26.37 43.95
N LYS A 824 -16.08 27.15 45.00
CA LYS A 824 -15.43 28.45 45.27
C LYS A 824 -13.89 28.39 45.30
N PRO A 825 -13.23 27.36 45.87
CA PRO A 825 -11.76 27.24 45.82
C PRO A 825 -11.21 26.99 44.42
N VAL A 826 -12.00 26.37 43.53
CA VAL A 826 -11.61 26.08 42.14
C VAL A 826 -12.14 27.12 41.15
N ALA A 827 -12.90 28.12 41.60
CA ALA A 827 -13.44 29.17 40.74
C ALA A 827 -12.35 29.99 40.03
N MET A 828 -11.27 30.35 40.74
CA MET A 828 -10.14 31.07 40.13
C MET A 828 -9.39 30.19 39.10
N PRO A 829 -9.01 28.92 39.41
CA PRO A 829 -8.53 27.99 38.40
C PRO A 829 -9.45 27.83 37.18
N LEU A 830 -10.77 27.78 37.38
CA LEU A 830 -11.75 27.69 36.29
C LEU A 830 -11.80 28.96 35.43
N LEU A 831 -11.70 30.14 36.04
CA LEU A 831 -11.62 31.41 35.31
C LEU A 831 -10.30 31.52 34.53
N ILE A 832 -9.19 31.08 35.12
CA ILE A 832 -7.89 31.00 34.42
C ILE A 832 -8.01 30.02 33.24
N ALA A 833 -8.59 28.84 33.44
CA ALA A 833 -8.80 27.86 32.38
C ALA A 833 -9.70 28.41 31.27
N LEU A 834 -10.77 29.14 31.62
CA LEU A 834 -11.65 29.81 30.65
C LEU A 834 -10.91 30.93 29.89
N PHE A 835 -10.09 31.73 30.57
CA PHE A 835 -9.25 32.74 29.93
C PHE A 835 -8.25 32.11 28.96
N LEU A 836 -7.52 31.08 29.39
CA LEU A 836 -6.59 30.33 28.54
C LEU A 836 -7.31 29.70 27.34
N TYR A 837 -8.51 29.17 27.55
CA TYR A 837 -9.34 28.62 26.48
C TYR A 837 -9.74 29.69 25.45
N VAL A 838 -10.20 30.86 25.89
CA VAL A 838 -10.52 32.00 25.01
C VAL A 838 -9.27 32.50 24.29
N LEU A 839 -8.13 32.56 24.98
CA LEU A 839 -6.84 32.93 24.41
C LEU A 839 -6.41 31.93 23.32
N ILE A 840 -6.56 30.62 23.54
CA ILE A 840 -6.28 29.59 22.54
C ILE A 840 -7.17 29.79 21.31
N ILE A 841 -8.48 29.99 21.49
CA ILE A 841 -9.39 30.27 20.36
C ILE A 841 -8.92 31.51 19.58
N LEU A 842 -8.59 32.59 20.29
CA LEU A 842 -8.13 33.83 19.68
C LEU A 842 -6.82 33.60 18.90
N ILE A 843 -5.86 32.86 19.46
CA ILE A 843 -4.60 32.50 18.77
C ILE A 843 -4.89 31.72 17.48
N PHE A 844 -5.79 30.73 17.53
CA PHE A 844 -6.16 29.95 16.35
C PHE A 844 -6.85 30.83 15.29
N MET A 845 -7.76 31.72 15.69
CA MET A 845 -8.40 32.66 14.77
C MET A 845 -7.41 33.63 14.14
N LEU A 846 -6.49 34.20 14.93
CA LEU A 846 -5.43 35.09 14.43
C LEU A 846 -4.46 34.39 13.47
N ARG A 847 -4.32 33.06 13.59
CA ARG A 847 -3.55 32.21 12.68
C ARG A 847 -4.37 31.69 11.50
N GLY A 848 -5.62 32.12 11.33
CA GLY A 848 -6.48 31.76 10.20
C GLY A 848 -7.23 30.43 10.33
N TYR A 849 -7.24 29.79 11.50
CA TYR A 849 -7.98 28.54 11.73
C TYR A 849 -9.47 28.80 12.01
N TRP A 850 -10.24 29.12 10.97
CA TRP A 850 -11.63 29.57 11.08
C TRP A 850 -12.60 28.55 11.70
N VAL A 851 -12.28 27.26 11.62
CA VAL A 851 -13.10 26.19 12.19
C VAL A 851 -12.86 26.00 13.69
N ALA A 852 -11.68 26.40 14.20
CA ALA A 852 -11.25 26.14 15.58
C ALA A 852 -12.23 26.66 16.66
N PRO A 853 -12.86 27.85 16.55
CA PRO A 853 -13.80 28.31 17.59
C PRO A 853 -14.97 27.35 17.80
N VAL A 854 -15.55 26.84 16.70
CA VAL A 854 -16.68 25.90 16.77
C VAL A 854 -16.22 24.54 17.26
N VAL A 855 -15.14 24.00 16.67
CA VAL A 855 -14.64 22.66 16.99
C VAL A 855 -14.10 22.57 18.42
N LEU A 856 -13.27 23.52 18.87
CA LEU A 856 -12.74 23.53 20.24
C LEU A 856 -13.86 23.71 21.28
N THR A 857 -14.90 24.46 20.97
CA THR A 857 -16.07 24.62 21.86
C THR A 857 -16.85 23.33 22.00
N LEU A 858 -17.21 22.70 20.89
CA LEU A 858 -17.97 21.45 20.95
C LEU A 858 -17.12 20.32 21.55
N LEU A 859 -15.82 20.26 21.25
CA LEU A 859 -14.88 19.30 21.81
C LEU A 859 -14.71 19.50 23.31
N GLY A 860 -14.51 20.75 23.76
CA GLY A 860 -14.37 21.09 25.17
C GLY A 860 -15.62 20.76 25.97
N ILE A 861 -16.81 21.10 25.45
CA ILE A 861 -18.09 20.74 26.08
C ILE A 861 -18.28 19.23 26.14
N ALA A 862 -18.04 18.51 25.04
CA ALA A 862 -18.18 17.05 25.00
C ALA A 862 -17.21 16.35 25.98
N GLY A 863 -15.95 16.82 26.04
CA GLY A 863 -14.94 16.32 26.97
C GLY A 863 -15.32 16.57 28.43
N LEU A 864 -15.69 17.81 28.79
CA LEU A 864 -16.14 18.17 30.13
C LEU A 864 -17.36 17.34 30.56
N LEU A 865 -18.34 17.19 29.67
CA LEU A 865 -19.52 16.37 29.95
C LEU A 865 -19.15 14.89 30.09
N GLY A 866 -18.18 14.38 29.32
CA GLY A 866 -17.74 12.98 29.34
C GLY A 866 -17.01 12.56 30.63
N LEU A 867 -16.36 13.52 31.32
CA LEU A 867 -15.65 13.29 32.59
C LEU A 867 -16.58 13.08 33.80
N ARG A 868 -17.90 13.27 33.65
CA ARG A 868 -18.87 13.10 34.74
C ARG A 868 -18.92 11.65 35.24
N HIS A 869 -18.77 11.47 36.56
CA HIS A 869 -18.64 10.16 37.21
C HIS A 869 -19.87 9.25 37.00
N GLU A 870 -21.08 9.79 37.04
CA GLU A 870 -22.35 9.02 37.00
C GLU A 870 -22.96 8.87 35.60
N LEU A 871 -22.14 8.95 34.55
CA LEU A 871 -22.66 8.81 33.19
C LEU A 871 -22.92 7.36 32.78
N PRO A 872 -24.06 7.09 32.12
CA PRO A 872 -24.30 5.79 31.52
C PRO A 872 -23.23 5.51 30.44
N PRO A 873 -22.77 4.25 30.29
CA PRO A 873 -21.65 3.91 29.40
C PRO A 873 -21.86 4.39 27.97
N ALA A 874 -23.04 4.13 27.41
CA ALA A 874 -23.37 4.53 26.04
C ALA A 874 -23.29 6.05 25.85
N ARG A 875 -23.72 6.85 26.84
CA ARG A 875 -23.61 8.31 26.75
C ARG A 875 -22.16 8.77 26.79
N ARG A 876 -21.34 8.16 27.66
CA ARG A 876 -19.91 8.47 27.74
C ARG A 876 -19.18 8.09 26.45
N ILE A 877 -19.45 6.91 25.89
CA ILE A 877 -18.90 6.47 24.60
C ILE A 877 -19.27 7.47 23.49
N VAL A 878 -20.55 7.86 23.38
CA VAL A 878 -21.00 8.84 22.40
C VAL A 878 -20.26 10.18 22.54
N LEU A 879 -20.03 10.67 23.76
CA LEU A 879 -19.27 11.91 23.99
C LEU A 879 -17.80 11.76 23.58
N ILE A 880 -17.17 10.61 23.86
CA ILE A 880 -15.80 10.33 23.42
C ILE A 880 -15.71 10.28 21.88
N LEU A 881 -16.68 9.65 21.22
CA LEU A 881 -16.73 9.59 19.75
C LEU A 881 -16.96 10.97 19.13
N ILE A 882 -17.78 11.83 19.76
CA ILE A 882 -17.91 13.25 19.37
C ILE A 882 -16.56 13.94 19.47
N SER A 883 -15.87 13.84 20.61
CA SER A 883 -14.56 14.46 20.80
C SER A 883 -13.51 13.95 19.81
N ALA A 884 -13.49 12.64 19.53
CA ALA A 884 -12.60 12.03 18.56
C ALA A 884 -12.85 12.56 17.13
N ALA A 885 -14.11 12.55 16.67
CA ALA A 885 -14.47 13.05 15.35
C ALA A 885 -14.13 14.54 15.18
N LEU A 886 -14.47 15.38 16.17
CA LEU A 886 -14.14 16.81 16.15
C LEU A 886 -12.62 17.04 16.19
N GLY A 887 -11.88 16.28 17.00
CA GLY A 887 -10.42 16.34 17.07
C GLY A 887 -9.76 16.01 15.74
N LEU A 888 -10.24 14.98 15.04
CA LEU A 888 -9.77 14.61 13.70
C LEU A 888 -10.02 15.72 12.67
N THR A 889 -11.14 16.45 12.76
CA THR A 889 -11.36 17.60 11.86
C THR A 889 -10.37 18.74 12.10
N LEU A 890 -9.92 18.95 13.34
CA LEU A 890 -8.90 19.95 13.65
C LEU A 890 -7.49 19.45 13.27
N PHE A 891 -7.25 18.14 13.39
CA PHE A 891 -5.98 17.52 13.04
C PHE A 891 -5.57 17.84 11.60
N VAL A 892 -6.48 17.69 10.62
CA VAL A 892 -6.18 17.95 9.20
C VAL A 892 -5.99 19.43 8.86
N GLU A 893 -6.39 20.35 9.75
CA GLU A 893 -6.10 21.77 9.55
C GLU A 893 -4.64 22.10 9.89
N ILE A 894 -4.03 21.30 10.77
CA ILE A 894 -2.71 21.53 11.36
C ILE A 894 -1.66 20.62 10.74
N PHE A 895 -2.01 19.36 10.47
CA PHE A 895 -1.08 18.31 10.09
C PHE A 895 -1.40 17.74 8.71
N VAL A 896 -0.35 17.41 7.96
CA VAL A 896 -0.41 16.75 6.65
C VAL A 896 0.61 15.63 6.56
N THR A 897 0.38 14.70 5.63
CA THR A 897 1.41 13.73 5.27
C THR A 897 2.47 14.44 4.42
N ALA A 898 3.73 14.42 4.85
CA ALA A 898 4.80 15.12 4.15
C ALA A 898 5.17 14.39 2.84
N GLY A 899 5.52 15.16 1.80
CA GLY A 899 5.85 14.63 0.46
C GLY A 899 4.64 14.30 -0.41
N ASP A 900 3.42 14.36 0.11
CA ASP A 900 2.17 14.11 -0.61
C ASP A 900 1.65 15.40 -1.32
N ILE A 901 0.53 15.31 -2.04
CA ILE A 901 -0.12 16.40 -2.78
C ILE A 901 -0.81 17.37 -1.81
N GLY A 902 -0.02 18.18 -1.11
CA GLY A 902 -0.49 19.13 -0.11
C GLY A 902 -1.31 18.46 1.00
N ARG A 903 -2.46 19.05 1.37
CA ARG A 903 -3.40 18.43 2.33
C ARG A 903 -4.48 17.56 1.70
N MET A 904 -4.47 17.35 0.38
CA MET A 904 -5.56 16.74 -0.37
C MET A 904 -5.93 15.35 0.17
N ASN A 905 -4.96 14.44 0.19
CA ASN A 905 -5.16 13.06 0.66
C ASN A 905 -5.38 12.97 2.17
N THR A 906 -4.78 13.89 2.94
CA THR A 906 -4.95 13.91 4.40
C THR A 906 -6.40 14.28 4.75
N VAL A 907 -6.97 15.31 4.12
CA VAL A 907 -8.38 15.68 4.29
C VAL A 907 -9.28 14.54 3.80
N PHE A 908 -9.04 14.03 2.60
CA PHE A 908 -9.85 12.97 1.98
C PHE A 908 -10.02 11.76 2.90
N LYS A 909 -8.92 11.15 3.33
CA LYS A 909 -8.94 9.90 4.10
C LYS A 909 -9.49 10.11 5.50
N ILE A 910 -9.11 11.19 6.19
CA ILE A 910 -9.57 11.46 7.56
C ILE A 910 -11.03 11.93 7.61
N TYR A 911 -11.51 12.71 6.63
CA TYR A 911 -12.90 13.16 6.61
C TYR A 911 -13.89 12.00 6.42
N MET A 912 -13.50 10.94 5.72
CA MET A 912 -14.29 9.71 5.65
C MET A 912 -14.46 9.04 7.02
N GLN A 913 -13.39 8.98 7.82
CA GLN A 913 -13.44 8.46 9.19
C GLN A 913 -14.36 9.32 10.07
N VAL A 914 -14.23 10.64 9.98
CA VAL A 914 -15.08 11.61 10.68
C VAL A 914 -16.55 11.41 10.30
N TRP A 915 -16.85 11.31 9.01
CA TRP A 915 -18.22 11.12 8.52
C TRP A 915 -18.87 9.89 9.17
N LEU A 916 -18.21 8.73 9.14
CA LEU A 916 -18.73 7.50 9.75
C LEU A 916 -18.95 7.63 11.26
N LEU A 917 -17.99 8.20 12.00
CA LEU A 917 -18.11 8.42 13.43
C LEU A 917 -19.30 9.34 13.76
N LEU A 918 -19.44 10.43 13.00
CA LEU A 918 -20.54 11.38 13.14
C LEU A 918 -21.88 10.77 12.72
N SER A 919 -21.95 9.83 11.78
CA SER A 919 -23.19 9.13 11.43
C SER A 919 -23.70 8.27 12.59
N VAL A 920 -22.84 7.49 13.23
CA VAL A 920 -23.20 6.67 14.41
C VAL A 920 -23.71 7.57 15.54
N VAL A 921 -22.94 8.59 15.89
CA VAL A 921 -23.29 9.55 16.94
C VAL A 921 -24.55 10.34 16.57
N GLY A 922 -24.67 10.80 15.32
CA GLY A 922 -25.79 11.58 14.81
C GLY A 922 -27.11 10.85 14.95
N GLY A 923 -27.16 9.56 14.58
CA GLY A 923 -28.36 8.75 14.76
C GLY A 923 -28.76 8.57 16.23
N VAL A 924 -27.78 8.32 17.11
CA VAL A 924 -28.03 8.17 18.56
C VAL A 924 -28.51 9.50 19.17
N THR A 925 -27.82 10.59 18.86
CA THR A 925 -28.08 11.92 19.41
C THR A 925 -29.40 12.53 18.93
N ALA A 926 -29.78 12.29 17.66
CA ALA A 926 -31.08 12.68 17.12
C ALA A 926 -32.24 12.11 17.95
N VAL A 927 -32.20 10.81 18.24
CA VAL A 927 -33.24 10.14 19.04
C VAL A 927 -33.20 10.57 20.50
N TRP A 928 -32.01 10.71 21.09
CA TRP A 928 -31.88 11.13 22.48
C TRP A 928 -32.31 12.58 22.72
N ALA A 929 -32.13 13.47 21.76
CA ALA A 929 -32.56 14.86 21.84
C ALA A 929 -34.08 15.03 21.68
N TRP A 930 -34.72 14.17 20.89
CA TRP A 930 -36.13 14.32 20.47
C TRP A 930 -37.13 14.54 21.62
N PRO A 931 -37.16 13.75 22.72
CA PRO A 931 -38.11 13.98 23.81
C PRO A 931 -37.94 15.37 24.45
N SER A 932 -36.71 15.86 24.57
CA SER A 932 -36.41 17.17 25.15
C SER A 932 -36.82 18.32 24.23
N VAL A 933 -36.82 18.12 22.91
CA VAL A 933 -37.35 19.08 21.93
C VAL A 933 -38.88 19.12 21.98
N GLN A 934 -39.54 17.98 22.14
CA GLN A 934 -41.02 17.91 22.22
C GLN A 934 -41.59 18.66 23.44
N LYS A 935 -40.84 18.70 24.55
CA LYS A 935 -41.18 19.43 25.78
C LYS A 935 -40.93 20.95 25.70
N ARG A 936 -40.41 21.47 24.58
CA ARG A 936 -40.21 22.92 24.39
C ARG A 936 -41.49 23.63 24.00
N SER A 937 -41.47 24.97 24.05
CA SER A 937 -42.55 25.80 23.51
C SER A 937 -42.81 25.43 22.05
N GLU A 938 -44.05 25.61 21.62
CA GLU A 938 -44.46 25.26 20.26
C GLU A 938 -43.58 25.95 19.23
N THR A 939 -43.27 27.24 19.42
CA THR A 939 -42.40 28.01 18.53
C THR A 939 -41.02 27.38 18.39
N THR A 940 -40.31 27.09 19.49
CA THR A 940 -38.97 26.48 19.44
C THR A 940 -39.01 25.10 18.80
N ARG A 941 -40.04 24.30 19.10
CA ARG A 941 -40.23 22.98 18.50
C ARG A 941 -40.43 23.07 16.99
N HIS A 942 -41.25 24.02 16.51
CA HIS A 942 -41.46 24.22 15.08
C HIS A 942 -40.21 24.74 14.37
N ILE A 943 -39.51 25.73 14.95
CA ILE A 943 -38.24 26.23 14.40
C ILE A 943 -37.23 25.10 14.26
N TRP A 944 -37.07 24.26 15.29
CA TRP A 944 -36.15 23.13 15.25
C TRP A 944 -36.55 22.11 14.16
N LYS A 945 -37.84 21.80 14.02
CA LYS A 945 -38.34 20.88 12.99
C LYS A 945 -38.13 21.43 11.58
N ILE A 946 -38.38 22.72 11.36
CA ILE A 946 -38.17 23.39 10.08
C ILE A 946 -36.68 23.39 9.75
N ALA A 947 -35.81 23.76 10.69
CA ALA A 947 -34.36 23.74 10.49
C ALA A 947 -33.87 22.33 10.13
N LEU A 948 -34.33 21.30 10.84
CA LEU A 948 -34.01 19.92 10.49
C LEU A 948 -34.51 19.55 9.08
N ALA A 949 -35.76 19.87 8.75
CA ALA A 949 -36.35 19.55 7.45
C ALA A 949 -35.57 20.22 6.31
N VAL A 950 -35.15 21.47 6.48
CA VAL A 950 -34.32 22.19 5.50
C VAL A 950 -32.95 21.53 5.34
N LEU A 951 -32.27 21.21 6.45
CA LEU A 951 -30.95 20.56 6.39
C LEU A 951 -31.02 19.16 5.76
N VAL A 952 -32.03 18.37 6.09
CA VAL A 952 -32.24 17.04 5.51
C VAL A 952 -32.61 17.15 4.03
N ALA A 953 -33.49 18.08 3.64
CA ALA A 953 -33.83 18.30 2.25
C ALA A 953 -32.59 18.71 1.44
N ALA A 954 -31.78 19.65 1.95
CA ALA A 954 -30.52 20.06 1.33
C ALA A 954 -29.53 18.90 1.18
N ALA A 955 -29.37 18.05 2.21
CA ALA A 955 -28.52 16.86 2.16
C ALA A 955 -29.03 15.79 1.19
N ALA A 956 -30.35 15.68 1.02
CA ALA A 956 -30.99 14.73 0.10
C ALA A 956 -30.92 15.16 -1.37
N LEU A 957 -30.62 16.43 -1.67
CA LEU A 957 -30.46 16.92 -3.04
C LEU A 957 -29.33 16.17 -3.76
N TYR A 958 -28.21 15.93 -3.07
CA TYR A 958 -27.04 15.28 -3.69
C TYR A 958 -27.36 13.88 -4.23
N PRO A 959 -27.82 12.91 -3.41
CA PRO A 959 -28.18 11.58 -3.91
C PRO A 959 -29.13 11.59 -5.11
N ILE A 960 -30.05 12.54 -5.18
CA ILE A 960 -31.08 12.59 -6.23
C ILE A 960 -30.50 13.20 -7.51
N LEU A 961 -29.91 14.40 -7.42
CA LEU A 961 -29.45 15.17 -8.57
C LEU A 961 -28.15 14.58 -9.15
N ALA A 962 -27.21 14.18 -8.29
CA ALA A 962 -25.95 13.58 -8.71
C ALA A 962 -26.18 12.22 -9.39
N THR A 963 -27.07 11.38 -8.85
CA THR A 963 -27.38 10.07 -9.46
C THR A 963 -27.99 10.24 -10.83
N LYS A 964 -28.97 11.14 -10.98
CA LYS A 964 -29.54 11.44 -12.30
C LYS A 964 -28.47 11.94 -13.27
N ALA A 965 -27.64 12.90 -12.85
CA ALA A 965 -26.57 13.43 -13.68
C ALA A 965 -25.60 12.33 -14.14
N LYS A 966 -25.25 11.39 -13.24
CA LYS A 966 -24.36 10.25 -13.53
C LYS A 966 -24.96 9.26 -14.55
N TRP A 967 -26.28 9.05 -14.52
CA TRP A 967 -26.99 8.24 -15.51
C TRP A 967 -27.03 8.92 -16.88
N ASP A 968 -27.27 10.23 -16.92
CA ASP A 968 -27.36 11.00 -18.17
C ASP A 968 -26.02 11.02 -18.94
N ILE A 969 -24.89 10.93 -18.24
CA ILE A 969 -23.53 10.98 -18.81
C ILE A 969 -22.88 9.59 -19.01
N ARG A 970 -23.67 8.52 -18.97
CA ARG A 970 -23.19 7.17 -19.30
C ARG A 970 -22.51 7.14 -20.67
N MET A 971 -21.43 6.34 -20.82
CA MET A 971 -20.62 6.23 -22.05
C MET A 971 -21.46 6.11 -23.32
N THR A 972 -22.52 5.31 -23.25
CA THR A 972 -23.51 5.21 -24.31
C THR A 972 -24.88 4.87 -23.73
N GLN A 973 -25.91 5.58 -24.20
CA GLN A 973 -27.30 5.36 -23.77
C GLN A 973 -27.96 4.17 -24.47
N THR A 974 -27.35 3.66 -25.55
CA THR A 974 -27.90 2.51 -26.30
C THR A 974 -27.49 1.16 -25.71
N ALA A 975 -26.47 1.13 -24.84
CA ALA A 975 -26.04 -0.09 -24.17
C ALA A 975 -27.08 -0.60 -23.16
N PRO A 976 -27.23 -1.93 -23.01
CA PRO A 976 -28.19 -2.50 -22.07
C PRO A 976 -27.91 -2.11 -20.62
N HIS A 977 -28.98 -2.00 -19.83
CA HIS A 977 -28.90 -1.85 -18.38
C HIS A 977 -28.69 -3.23 -17.73
N THR A 978 -27.44 -3.59 -17.52
CA THR A 978 -26.99 -4.87 -16.95
C THR A 978 -25.93 -4.61 -15.88
N LEU A 979 -25.59 -5.61 -15.07
CA LEU A 979 -24.49 -5.52 -14.10
C LEU A 979 -23.14 -5.95 -14.69
N ASP A 980 -23.10 -6.46 -15.92
CA ASP A 980 -21.84 -6.74 -16.61
C ASP A 980 -21.17 -5.42 -17.01
N GLY A 981 -20.08 -5.09 -16.32
CA GLY A 981 -19.32 -3.86 -16.49
C GLY A 981 -18.69 -3.64 -17.86
N MET A 982 -18.61 -4.68 -18.69
CA MET A 982 -18.02 -4.63 -20.04
C MET A 982 -19.08 -4.53 -21.16
N ALA A 983 -20.37 -4.67 -20.82
CA ALA A 983 -21.46 -4.77 -21.81
C ALA A 983 -21.70 -3.49 -22.63
N PHE A 984 -21.10 -2.36 -22.24
CA PHE A 984 -21.19 -1.11 -23.00
C PHE A 984 -20.24 -1.05 -24.20
N MET A 985 -19.13 -1.80 -24.18
CA MET A 985 -18.07 -1.72 -25.20
C MET A 985 -18.57 -1.96 -26.63
N PRO A 986 -19.48 -2.93 -26.91
CA PRO A 986 -20.02 -3.12 -28.26
C PRO A 986 -20.80 -1.93 -28.83
N TYR A 987 -21.22 -0.99 -27.98
CA TYR A 987 -22.08 0.14 -28.32
C TYR A 987 -21.38 1.51 -28.19
N ALA A 988 -20.14 1.51 -27.70
CA ALA A 988 -19.43 2.73 -27.34
C ALA A 988 -18.34 3.06 -28.36
N GLU A 989 -18.28 4.34 -28.70
CA GLU A 989 -17.20 4.95 -29.46
C GLU A 989 -16.80 6.26 -28.78
N TYR A 990 -15.54 6.65 -28.92
CA TYR A 990 -15.05 7.92 -28.37
C TYR A 990 -13.98 8.51 -29.29
N GLY A 991 -13.78 9.83 -29.19
CA GLY A 991 -12.75 10.55 -29.94
C GLY A 991 -11.43 10.60 -29.17
N ASP A 992 -10.34 10.33 -29.88
CA ASP A 992 -8.96 10.41 -29.38
C ASP A 992 -8.07 11.16 -30.38
N THR A 993 -6.82 11.46 -30.00
CA THR A 993 -5.86 12.16 -30.85
C THR A 993 -4.85 11.17 -31.41
N ALA A 994 -4.74 11.10 -32.74
CA ALA A 994 -3.75 10.28 -33.42
C ALA A 994 -2.34 10.91 -33.36
N PHE A 995 -1.32 10.13 -33.73
CA PHE A 995 0.09 10.55 -33.71
C PHE A 995 0.39 11.76 -34.59
N ASP A 996 -0.42 12.01 -35.63
CA ASP A 996 -0.34 13.16 -36.54
C ASP A 996 -1.12 14.39 -36.04
N GLY A 997 -1.72 14.31 -34.84
CA GLY A 997 -2.54 15.35 -34.24
C GLY A 997 -3.99 15.39 -34.74
N SER A 998 -4.39 14.50 -35.66
CA SER A 998 -5.77 14.40 -36.14
C SER A 998 -6.69 13.75 -35.09
N SER A 999 -7.97 14.11 -35.13
CA SER A 999 -8.98 13.46 -34.30
C SER A 999 -9.38 12.13 -34.93
N ARG A 1000 -9.35 11.05 -34.16
CA ARG A 1000 -9.73 9.70 -34.60
C ARG A 1000 -10.79 9.13 -33.67
N THR A 1001 -11.82 8.54 -34.25
CA THR A 1001 -12.85 7.82 -33.48
C THR A 1001 -12.39 6.38 -33.26
N ILE A 1002 -12.43 5.94 -32.00
CA ILE A 1002 -12.10 4.58 -31.59
C ILE A 1002 -13.40 3.84 -31.25
N GLN A 1003 -13.62 2.69 -31.90
CA GLN A 1003 -14.77 1.82 -31.65
C GLN A 1003 -14.39 0.67 -30.73
N LEU A 1004 -15.06 0.56 -29.57
CA LEU A 1004 -14.73 -0.44 -28.57
C LEU A 1004 -15.28 -1.85 -28.89
N ALA A 1005 -16.12 -1.98 -29.93
CA ALA A 1005 -16.67 -3.26 -30.35
C ALA A 1005 -15.59 -4.26 -30.79
N SER A 1006 -14.59 -3.81 -31.56
CA SER A 1006 -13.46 -4.66 -31.97
C SER A 1006 -12.61 -5.11 -30.78
N ASP A 1007 -12.37 -4.20 -29.82
CA ASP A 1007 -11.65 -4.55 -28.59
C ASP A 1007 -12.45 -5.55 -27.75
N TYR A 1008 -13.78 -5.40 -27.64
CA TYR A 1008 -14.62 -6.33 -26.91
C TYR A 1008 -14.46 -7.78 -27.40
N GLU A 1009 -14.54 -8.01 -28.72
CA GLU A 1009 -14.40 -9.35 -29.30
C GLU A 1009 -13.01 -9.95 -29.04
N ALA A 1010 -11.96 -9.14 -29.23
CA ALA A 1010 -10.58 -9.56 -29.01
C ALA A 1010 -10.30 -9.88 -27.53
N LEU A 1011 -10.78 -9.05 -26.59
CA LEU A 1011 -10.64 -9.28 -25.16
C LEU A 1011 -11.37 -10.54 -24.71
N ARG A 1012 -12.57 -10.81 -25.26
CA ARG A 1012 -13.29 -12.06 -25.00
C ARG A 1012 -12.53 -13.27 -25.50
N TRP A 1013 -11.91 -13.17 -26.68
CA TRP A 1013 -11.04 -14.23 -27.20
C TRP A 1013 -9.83 -14.44 -26.29
N MET A 1014 -9.14 -13.38 -25.85
CA MET A 1014 -7.99 -13.48 -24.96
C MET A 1014 -8.36 -14.13 -23.62
N GLN A 1015 -9.49 -13.74 -23.02
CA GLN A 1015 -10.01 -14.33 -21.78
C GLN A 1015 -10.28 -15.84 -21.90
N GLN A 1016 -10.56 -16.35 -23.10
CA GLN A 1016 -10.87 -17.76 -23.35
C GLN A 1016 -9.67 -18.61 -23.76
N ASN A 1017 -8.66 -18.00 -24.40
CA ASN A 1017 -7.62 -18.74 -25.12
C ASN A 1017 -6.21 -18.55 -24.55
N ILE A 1018 -5.97 -17.51 -23.73
CA ILE A 1018 -4.65 -17.26 -23.16
C ILE A 1018 -4.57 -17.89 -21.75
N PRO A 1019 -3.78 -18.96 -21.57
CA PRO A 1019 -3.52 -19.54 -20.26
C PRO A 1019 -2.54 -18.66 -19.47
N GLY A 1020 -2.54 -18.81 -18.15
CA GLY A 1020 -1.56 -18.12 -17.32
C GLY A 1020 -1.82 -16.61 -17.18
N SER A 1021 -0.76 -15.91 -16.79
CA SER A 1021 -0.66 -14.44 -16.81
C SER A 1021 0.58 -13.98 -17.58
N PRO A 1022 0.69 -14.26 -18.89
CA PRO A 1022 1.82 -13.84 -19.71
C PRO A 1022 1.87 -12.32 -19.85
N VAL A 1023 3.06 -11.76 -20.06
CA VAL A 1023 3.20 -10.32 -20.31
C VAL A 1023 2.64 -9.97 -21.69
N ILE A 1024 1.94 -8.86 -21.77
CA ILE A 1024 1.36 -8.32 -22.99
C ILE A 1024 2.01 -6.99 -23.36
N ALA A 1025 2.27 -6.79 -24.65
CA ALA A 1025 2.52 -5.47 -25.22
C ALA A 1025 1.19 -4.89 -25.71
N GLU A 1026 0.84 -3.70 -25.21
CA GLU A 1026 -0.30 -2.89 -25.66
C GLU A 1026 0.08 -1.40 -25.67
N ALA A 1027 -0.73 -0.55 -26.33
CA ALA A 1027 -0.45 0.88 -26.40
C ALA A 1027 -0.47 1.57 -25.03
N HIS A 1028 0.46 2.51 -24.85
CA HIS A 1028 0.47 3.45 -23.73
C HIS A 1028 -0.13 4.80 -24.15
N SER A 1029 -0.98 5.39 -23.31
CA SER A 1029 -1.55 6.73 -23.56
C SER A 1029 -0.97 7.78 -22.63
N GLY A 1030 -0.61 8.94 -23.18
CA GLY A 1030 -0.27 10.14 -22.42
C GLY A 1030 -1.48 10.83 -21.75
N ASN A 1031 -2.72 10.41 -22.04
CA ASN A 1031 -3.92 10.91 -21.37
C ASN A 1031 -4.88 9.76 -21.00
N PRO A 1032 -4.56 9.00 -19.95
CA PRO A 1032 -5.30 7.79 -19.60
C PRO A 1032 -6.74 8.06 -19.11
N TYR A 1033 -7.05 9.27 -18.65
CA TYR A 1033 -8.41 9.63 -18.21
C TYR A 1033 -9.37 9.90 -19.38
N ARG A 1034 -8.85 10.02 -20.61
CA ARG A 1034 -9.65 10.22 -21.83
C ARG A 1034 -9.65 9.03 -22.76
N SER A 1035 -8.55 8.27 -22.79
CA SER A 1035 -8.36 7.12 -23.67
C SER A 1035 -8.50 5.80 -22.92
N VAL A 1036 -8.94 4.74 -23.59
CA VAL A 1036 -8.95 3.38 -23.02
C VAL A 1036 -7.56 2.72 -23.04
N GLY A 1037 -6.50 3.47 -22.73
CA GLY A 1037 -5.15 2.92 -22.60
C GLY A 1037 -5.10 1.82 -21.53
N ASN A 1038 -4.26 0.81 -21.74
CA ASN A 1038 -4.13 -0.36 -20.86
C ASN A 1038 -5.40 -1.24 -20.69
N ARG A 1039 -6.34 -1.18 -21.67
CA ARG A 1039 -7.58 -1.96 -21.67
C ARG A 1039 -7.36 -3.48 -21.65
N VAL A 1040 -6.27 -3.97 -22.25
CA VAL A 1040 -6.01 -5.40 -22.32
C VAL A 1040 -5.60 -5.91 -20.95
N ALA A 1041 -4.67 -5.25 -20.27
CA ALA A 1041 -4.32 -5.55 -18.88
C ALA A 1041 -5.54 -5.44 -17.95
N MET A 1042 -6.37 -4.41 -18.15
CA MET A 1042 -7.58 -4.20 -17.35
C MET A 1042 -8.57 -5.37 -17.42
N TYR A 1043 -8.94 -5.82 -18.63
CA TYR A 1043 -10.00 -6.82 -18.78
C TYR A 1043 -9.50 -8.27 -18.71
N THR A 1044 -8.21 -8.53 -18.91
CA THR A 1044 -7.62 -9.89 -18.85
C THR A 1044 -6.88 -10.15 -17.53
N GLY A 1045 -6.45 -9.10 -16.84
CA GLY A 1045 -5.53 -9.18 -15.72
C GLY A 1045 -4.12 -9.64 -16.11
N ASN A 1046 -3.77 -9.66 -17.40
CA ASN A 1046 -2.42 -9.98 -17.84
C ASN A 1046 -1.51 -8.76 -17.68
N PRO A 1047 -0.26 -8.94 -17.23
CA PRO A 1047 0.65 -7.82 -17.01
C PRO A 1047 1.05 -7.12 -18.31
N ALA A 1048 0.82 -5.81 -18.40
CA ALA A 1048 1.39 -4.95 -19.42
C ALA A 1048 2.82 -4.51 -19.03
N ILE A 1049 3.65 -4.16 -20.03
CA ILE A 1049 4.99 -3.61 -19.81
C ILE A 1049 4.95 -2.42 -18.84
N VAL A 1050 4.00 -1.51 -19.05
CA VAL A 1050 3.73 -0.36 -18.18
C VAL A 1050 2.26 0.05 -18.26
N GLY A 1051 1.67 0.45 -17.12
CA GLY A 1051 0.32 0.99 -17.01
C GLY A 1051 0.26 2.51 -17.17
N TRP A 1052 -0.73 3.13 -16.53
CA TRP A 1052 -0.91 4.58 -16.53
C TRP A 1052 0.24 5.27 -15.80
N ASP A 1053 0.84 6.29 -16.42
CA ASP A 1053 2.09 6.91 -15.96
C ASP A 1053 2.01 7.41 -14.51
N TRP A 1054 1.10 8.36 -14.24
CA TRP A 1054 1.00 9.00 -12.93
C TRP A 1054 0.66 8.01 -11.80
N HIS A 1055 -0.31 7.11 -12.01
CA HIS A 1055 -0.68 6.10 -11.01
C HIS A 1055 0.44 5.08 -10.75
N THR A 1056 1.14 4.67 -11.81
CA THR A 1056 2.27 3.74 -11.67
C THR A 1056 3.38 4.39 -10.84
N ARG A 1057 3.69 5.68 -11.08
CA ARG A 1057 4.65 6.45 -10.27
C ARG A 1057 4.20 6.61 -8.83
N GLN A 1058 2.94 6.99 -8.59
CA GLN A 1058 2.42 7.24 -7.25
C GLN A 1058 2.44 5.99 -6.37
N HIS A 1059 2.05 4.84 -6.91
CA HIS A 1059 2.08 3.56 -6.18
C HIS A 1059 3.50 3.05 -5.96
N LYS A 1060 4.46 3.49 -6.78
CA LYS A 1060 5.86 3.08 -6.73
C LYS A 1060 6.78 4.23 -6.32
N ALA A 1061 6.29 5.15 -5.50
CA ALA A 1061 7.07 6.32 -5.07
C ALA A 1061 8.35 5.98 -4.27
N VAL A 1062 8.53 4.72 -3.87
CA VAL A 1062 9.77 4.19 -3.26
C VAL A 1062 10.89 3.87 -4.27
N ILE A 1063 10.60 3.85 -5.57
CA ILE A 1063 11.60 3.73 -6.65
C ILE A 1063 11.62 5.01 -7.49
N PRO A 1064 12.75 5.31 -8.19
CA PRO A 1064 12.81 6.50 -9.03
C PRO A 1064 11.80 6.44 -10.18
N GLY A 1065 11.16 7.57 -10.45
CA GLY A 1065 10.24 7.70 -11.58
C GLY A 1065 10.88 7.41 -12.94
N GLN A 1066 12.21 7.44 -13.05
CA GLN A 1066 12.92 7.11 -14.29
C GLN A 1066 12.63 5.69 -14.77
N PHE A 1067 12.42 4.71 -13.87
CA PHE A 1067 12.15 3.33 -14.25
C PHE A 1067 10.82 3.21 -15.01
N ILE A 1068 9.84 4.05 -14.64
CA ILE A 1068 8.55 4.14 -15.35
C ILE A 1068 8.74 4.85 -16.69
N SER A 1069 9.51 5.94 -16.72
CA SER A 1069 9.84 6.66 -17.96
C SER A 1069 10.54 5.77 -18.99
N ASN A 1070 11.50 4.94 -18.55
CA ASN A 1070 12.21 3.99 -19.41
C ASN A 1070 11.26 3.00 -20.05
N ARG A 1071 10.34 2.43 -19.27
CA ARG A 1071 9.35 1.47 -19.79
C ARG A 1071 8.38 2.10 -20.78
N ILE A 1072 7.93 3.33 -20.52
CA ILE A 1072 7.08 4.08 -21.47
C ILE A 1072 7.84 4.31 -22.78
N ASN A 1073 9.11 4.73 -22.70
CA ASN A 1073 9.96 4.91 -23.88
C ASN A 1073 10.18 3.59 -24.62
N ASP A 1074 10.44 2.49 -23.91
CA ASP A 1074 10.62 1.17 -24.49
C ASP A 1074 9.34 0.69 -25.20
N VAL A 1075 8.13 0.92 -24.64
CA VAL A 1075 6.86 0.62 -25.35
C VAL A 1075 6.72 1.46 -26.62
N ASN A 1076 7.00 2.76 -26.55
CA ASN A 1076 6.94 3.64 -27.72
C ASN A 1076 7.95 3.22 -28.80
N THR A 1077 9.15 2.80 -28.41
CA THR A 1077 10.17 2.26 -29.32
C THR A 1077 9.70 0.94 -29.92
N LEU A 1078 9.17 0.01 -29.12
CA LEU A 1078 8.66 -1.28 -29.58
C LEU A 1078 7.59 -1.11 -30.67
N TYR A 1079 6.67 -0.15 -30.55
CA TYR A 1079 5.65 0.06 -31.56
C TYR A 1079 6.12 0.89 -32.77
N ASN A 1080 7.06 1.83 -32.61
CA ASN A 1080 7.50 2.72 -33.68
C ASN A 1080 8.75 2.27 -34.46
N THR A 1081 9.65 1.48 -33.88
CA THR A 1081 10.85 1.02 -34.59
C THR A 1081 10.46 0.18 -35.81
N ALA A 1082 11.24 0.23 -36.88
CA ALA A 1082 11.14 -0.70 -38.01
C ALA A 1082 12.17 -1.84 -37.92
N ASP A 1083 13.11 -1.76 -36.96
CA ASP A 1083 14.17 -2.74 -36.74
C ASP A 1083 13.63 -3.94 -35.92
N VAL A 1084 13.70 -5.12 -36.54
CA VAL A 1084 13.27 -6.39 -35.93
C VAL A 1084 14.15 -6.78 -34.75
N VAL A 1085 15.47 -6.52 -34.81
CA VAL A 1085 16.41 -6.89 -33.75
C VAL A 1085 16.14 -6.07 -32.49
N GLU A 1086 15.89 -4.77 -32.66
CA GLU A 1086 15.52 -3.90 -31.53
C GLU A 1086 14.14 -4.28 -30.94
N ALA A 1087 13.18 -4.64 -31.79
CA ALA A 1087 11.89 -5.14 -31.31
C ALA A 1087 12.04 -6.44 -30.51
N GLU A 1088 12.80 -7.42 -31.01
CA GLU A 1088 13.07 -8.69 -30.32
C GLU A 1088 13.80 -8.47 -28.98
N ARG A 1089 14.79 -7.58 -28.93
CA ARG A 1089 15.47 -7.20 -27.69
C ARG A 1089 14.49 -6.70 -26.62
N LEU A 1090 13.52 -5.87 -27.01
CA LEU A 1090 12.49 -5.34 -26.09
C LEU A 1090 11.46 -6.41 -25.69
N LEU A 1091 11.06 -7.29 -26.61
CA LEU A 1091 10.18 -8.42 -26.30
C LEU A 1091 10.83 -9.36 -25.28
N ASN A 1092 12.12 -9.65 -25.44
CA ASN A 1092 12.89 -10.49 -24.52
C ASN A 1092 13.13 -9.80 -23.18
N LYS A 1093 13.44 -8.49 -23.16
CA LYS A 1093 13.66 -7.71 -21.93
C LYS A 1093 12.49 -7.81 -20.95
N TYR A 1094 11.26 -7.74 -21.46
CA TYR A 1094 10.04 -7.80 -20.64
C TYR A 1094 9.36 -9.16 -20.65
N ASP A 1095 9.94 -10.14 -21.36
CA ASP A 1095 9.40 -11.49 -21.51
C ASP A 1095 7.93 -11.47 -21.99
N VAL A 1096 7.72 -10.72 -23.08
CA VAL A 1096 6.41 -10.50 -23.71
C VAL A 1096 5.94 -11.79 -24.37
N GLY A 1097 4.79 -12.31 -23.94
CA GLY A 1097 4.17 -13.48 -24.56
C GLY A 1097 3.21 -13.14 -25.70
N TYR A 1098 2.58 -11.96 -25.65
CA TYR A 1098 1.62 -11.53 -26.68
C TYR A 1098 1.72 -10.04 -27.01
N ILE A 1099 1.51 -9.69 -28.27
CA ILE A 1099 1.49 -8.31 -28.78
C ILE A 1099 0.08 -8.02 -29.30
N TYR A 1100 -0.53 -6.95 -28.79
CA TYR A 1100 -1.83 -6.47 -29.22
C TYR A 1100 -1.67 -5.32 -30.22
N VAL A 1101 -2.39 -5.37 -31.35
CA VAL A 1101 -2.44 -4.29 -32.36
C VAL A 1101 -3.89 -4.05 -32.77
N GLY A 1102 -4.54 -3.04 -32.18
CA GLY A 1102 -5.91 -2.62 -32.51
C GLY A 1102 -6.00 -1.18 -33.00
N GLN A 1103 -7.21 -0.62 -32.95
CA GLN A 1103 -7.46 0.75 -33.43
C GLN A 1103 -6.67 1.82 -32.65
N LEU A 1104 -6.46 1.61 -31.34
CA LEU A 1104 -5.70 2.53 -30.50
C LEU A 1104 -4.20 2.51 -30.84
N GLU A 1105 -3.63 1.32 -31.01
CA GLU A 1105 -2.23 1.17 -31.45
C GLU A 1105 -2.02 1.79 -32.84
N GLN A 1106 -2.98 1.60 -33.77
CA GLN A 1106 -2.98 2.25 -35.08
C GLN A 1106 -3.17 3.77 -35.03
N ALA A 1107 -3.73 4.30 -33.95
CA ALA A 1107 -3.91 5.74 -33.77
C ALA A 1107 -2.63 6.38 -33.21
N TYR A 1108 -1.94 5.73 -32.27
CA TYR A 1108 -0.82 6.31 -31.54
C TYR A 1108 0.55 6.07 -32.18
N TYR A 1109 0.68 5.07 -33.05
CA TYR A 1109 1.98 4.65 -33.59
C TYR A 1109 2.04 4.69 -35.11
N HIS A 1110 3.26 4.85 -35.64
CA HIS A 1110 3.48 4.96 -37.07
C HIS A 1110 3.21 3.65 -37.81
N PRO A 1111 2.53 3.67 -38.98
CA PRO A 1111 2.26 2.47 -39.77
C PRO A 1111 3.51 1.67 -40.17
N GLU A 1112 4.62 2.36 -40.43
CA GLU A 1112 5.92 1.75 -40.75
C GLU A 1112 6.43 0.87 -39.61
N GLY A 1113 6.31 1.37 -38.36
CA GLY A 1113 6.65 0.61 -37.18
C GLY A 1113 5.71 -0.58 -36.96
N LEU A 1114 4.39 -0.39 -37.10
CA LEU A 1114 3.43 -1.48 -36.91
C LEU A 1114 3.58 -2.61 -37.94
N GLY A 1115 3.98 -2.26 -39.17
CA GLY A 1115 4.18 -3.23 -40.26
C GLY A 1115 5.23 -4.31 -39.97
N LYS A 1116 6.18 -4.05 -39.06
CA LYS A 1116 7.22 -5.03 -38.69
C LYS A 1116 6.65 -6.30 -38.08
N PHE A 1117 5.54 -6.23 -37.33
CA PHE A 1117 5.01 -7.41 -36.66
C PHE A 1117 4.52 -8.48 -37.65
N SER A 1118 4.00 -8.05 -38.81
CA SER A 1118 3.69 -8.96 -39.92
C SER A 1118 4.94 -9.59 -40.52
N GLN A 1119 6.06 -8.85 -40.58
CA GLN A 1119 7.34 -9.38 -41.07
C GLN A 1119 7.92 -10.41 -40.09
N MET A 1120 7.88 -10.11 -38.79
CA MET A 1120 8.29 -11.03 -37.73
C MET A 1120 7.42 -12.29 -37.70
N ALA A 1121 6.13 -12.17 -38.01
CA ALA A 1121 5.25 -13.32 -38.15
C ALA A 1121 5.61 -14.17 -39.38
N ALA A 1122 5.94 -13.53 -40.51
CA ALA A 1122 6.40 -14.22 -41.71
C ALA A 1122 7.76 -14.93 -41.52
N SER A 1123 8.62 -14.41 -40.63
CA SER A 1123 9.91 -15.01 -40.28
C SER A 1123 9.82 -16.08 -39.18
N GLY A 1124 8.62 -16.38 -38.67
CA GLY A 1124 8.41 -17.39 -37.63
C GLY A 1124 8.75 -16.95 -36.19
N LEU A 1125 9.11 -15.68 -35.98
CA LEU A 1125 9.35 -15.13 -34.64
C LEU A 1125 8.03 -14.88 -33.88
N LEU A 1126 6.96 -14.61 -34.63
CA LEU A 1126 5.62 -14.41 -34.09
C LEU A 1126 4.61 -15.35 -34.77
N GLU A 1127 3.55 -15.72 -34.05
CA GLU A 1127 2.39 -16.41 -34.59
C GLU A 1127 1.16 -15.48 -34.49
N MET A 1128 0.50 -15.17 -35.61
CA MET A 1128 -0.76 -14.44 -35.57
C MET A 1128 -1.89 -15.37 -35.11
N VAL A 1129 -2.37 -15.17 -33.90
CA VAL A 1129 -3.36 -16.06 -33.24
C VAL A 1129 -4.79 -15.53 -33.31
N TYR A 1130 -4.97 -14.24 -33.61
CA TYR A 1130 -6.27 -13.61 -33.79
C TYR A 1130 -6.17 -12.48 -34.82
N SER A 1131 -7.14 -12.38 -35.72
CA SER A 1131 -7.29 -11.27 -36.66
C SER A 1131 -8.76 -11.07 -37.04
N GLN A 1132 -9.37 -10.00 -36.55
CA GLN A 1132 -10.77 -9.67 -36.84
C GLN A 1132 -11.03 -8.18 -36.59
N ASN A 1133 -11.88 -7.56 -37.42
CA ASN A 1133 -12.40 -6.19 -37.22
C ASN A 1133 -11.31 -5.13 -36.94
N GLY A 1134 -10.16 -5.26 -37.59
CA GLY A 1134 -9.03 -4.33 -37.46
C GLY A 1134 -8.15 -4.53 -36.23
N VAL A 1135 -8.35 -5.61 -35.47
CA VAL A 1135 -7.48 -6.03 -34.35
C VAL A 1135 -6.69 -7.27 -34.77
N SER A 1136 -5.39 -7.28 -34.47
CA SER A 1136 -4.50 -8.44 -34.60
C SER A 1136 -3.79 -8.71 -33.28
N ILE A 1137 -3.71 -9.99 -32.90
CA ILE A 1137 -2.93 -10.43 -31.73
C ILE A 1137 -1.87 -11.41 -32.21
N TYR A 1138 -0.63 -11.15 -31.82
CA TYR A 1138 0.52 -11.99 -32.12
C TYR A 1138 1.01 -12.66 -30.84
N LYS A 1139 1.30 -13.95 -30.90
CA LYS A 1139 2.00 -14.71 -29.87
C LYS A 1139 3.49 -14.69 -30.18
N VAL A 1140 4.32 -14.42 -29.17
CA VAL A 1140 5.79 -14.47 -29.31
C VAL A 1140 6.25 -15.92 -29.18
N MET A 1141 7.13 -16.35 -30.09
CA MET A 1141 7.65 -17.72 -30.13
C MET A 1141 9.01 -17.81 -29.42
N ASP A 1142 9.22 -18.86 -28.61
CA ASP A 1142 10.50 -19.09 -27.95
C ASP A 1142 11.60 -19.40 -28.96
N THR A 1143 12.57 -18.49 -29.09
CA THR A 1143 13.71 -18.60 -30.01
C THR A 1143 14.70 -19.70 -29.64
N GLN A 1144 14.58 -20.34 -28.47
CA GLN A 1144 15.36 -21.55 -28.14
C GLN A 1144 14.95 -22.80 -28.94
N SER A 1145 13.83 -22.75 -29.68
CA SER A 1145 13.35 -23.87 -30.50
C SER A 1145 13.73 -23.77 -31.99
N VAL A 1146 14.34 -22.66 -32.41
CA VAL A 1146 14.85 -22.48 -33.78
C VAL A 1146 16.37 -22.58 -33.71
N GLY A 1147 16.87 -23.81 -33.87
CA GLY A 1147 18.30 -24.09 -33.85
C GLY A 1147 19.05 -23.21 -34.85
N TYR A 1148 20.03 -22.46 -34.34
CA TYR A 1148 21.16 -21.94 -35.09
C TYR A 1148 22.36 -22.87 -34.94
#